data_AF-A0A1R1D8U2-F1
#
_entry.id   AF-A0A1R1D8U2-F1
#
_cell.length_a   1.000
_cell.length_b   1.000
_cell.length_c   1.000
_cell.angle_alpha   90.00
_cell.angle_beta   90.00
_cell.angle_gamma   90.00
#
_symmetry.space_group_name_H-M   'P 1'
#
loop_
_entity.id
_entity.type
_entity.pdbx_description
1 polymer ?
#
loop_
_entity_poly.entity_id
_entity_poly.type
_entity_poly.pdbx_seq_one_letter_code
_entity_poly.pdbx_strand_id
1 'polypeptide(L)'
;MELETQESIQLQIEPQPSRWKKIKRWTARRFILRNYLDSYVWRVATGSTAFISSLAIGTAALGMPTGLGTIIDILVFIAANLGAMSIAAVLISFLFHLISLPLPRRFAAVWLYTAVECYFILYFAELGELMSAIFAIIITLLGALIGLLLALLMKLRLKTWVRTVIALTIACAAAVTMVLVEWPESAVVPVRESAAIQQTDGAIQGLDLQNPAEPGTFAFEAFTYGSGEDKHRSIFGKDVDLQSTAVDASAYITKWKKLKKLFWGFDEKSLPLNGRVWMPDGEGPFPIALIVHGNHLMEDFSDGGYGYLGELLASKGIIAVSLDENFLNYSVWSGIPSNDMKVRAWVLLKHLQQIKQFNEKPDNAFYGRVDFEKVALIGHSRGGQAVAMAADADRWFMDDRTLESLEDVVIESVIAIAPTDKQVDEKSASLKNVNYLTLQGARDADVNNFYGDRQFNRTSFQDASNKFKSALYIADANHSQFNSDWGRMDERPPGGLFLSRKQLLEADEQRQVSKVYVSAFLQATLLGEENYKALFKDYRAGLGWLPETIYTNRYEEAEFTEIAGYDDGIRKTELKDGGKATVSGMKDWQIVSAEDRDGKNKGTKGIELEWQEPGAEYALELSPKTSEAAQNIVDGNLVFSMANLERDLLAAEVEPDASNAAADKTELPPLPIVEIELTTVDGDRIGLELSEVMPASPPAYTAFISIPWLEERIKEEKYTEANEPVFQTYVLPIDQFSSEELTITAQEISRITFRFVSGPGKVMLDDIGFM
;
A
#
# COMPACT_ATOMS: atom_id res chain seq x y z
N MET A 1 20.56 9.03 113.95
CA MET A 1 19.66 7.88 114.18
C MET A 1 19.01 7.60 112.84
N GLU A 2 19.42 6.50 112.22
CA GLU A 2 19.06 6.08 110.86
C GLU A 2 17.56 5.87 110.69
N LEU A 3 17.07 6.09 109.47
CA LEU A 3 16.32 5.07 108.72
C LEU A 3 16.25 5.48 107.24
N GLU A 4 16.89 4.65 106.43
CA GLU A 4 16.84 4.65 104.96
C GLU A 4 15.40 4.54 104.46
N THR A 5 15.07 5.27 103.39
CA THR A 5 13.96 4.91 102.51
C THR A 5 14.52 4.70 101.12
N GLN A 6 14.56 3.43 100.70
CA GLN A 6 14.79 2.99 99.33
C GLN A 6 13.68 3.57 98.42
N GLU A 7 14.04 4.48 97.51
CA GLU A 7 13.20 4.79 96.36
C GLU A 7 13.30 3.65 95.34
N SER A 8 12.23 2.86 95.26
CA SER A 8 12.03 1.86 94.22
C SER A 8 11.72 2.55 92.89
N ILE A 9 12.65 2.52 91.95
CA ILE A 9 12.41 2.89 90.55
C ILE A 9 11.45 1.84 89.95
N GLN A 10 10.16 2.17 89.87
CA GLN A 10 9.20 1.41 89.07
C GLN A 10 9.53 1.61 87.59
N LEU A 11 10.20 0.63 86.99
CA LEU A 11 10.27 0.45 85.54
C LEU A 11 8.85 0.21 85.01
N GLN A 12 8.21 1.26 84.48
CA GLN A 12 7.01 1.14 83.67
C GLN A 12 7.34 0.28 82.44
N ILE A 13 6.91 -0.98 82.46
CA ILE A 13 6.96 -1.87 81.30
C ILE A 13 5.89 -1.37 80.32
N GLU A 14 6.31 -0.69 79.25
CA GLU A 14 5.39 -0.30 78.18
C GLU A 14 4.65 -1.53 77.62
N PRO A 15 3.33 -1.44 77.37
CA PRO A 15 2.56 -2.56 76.84
C PRO A 15 3.09 -2.95 75.45
N GLN A 16 3.38 -4.26 75.28
CA GLN A 16 3.82 -4.83 74.02
C GLN A 16 2.87 -4.43 72.88
N PRO A 17 3.39 -3.83 71.78
CA PRO A 17 2.52 -3.33 70.72
C PRO A 17 1.73 -4.49 70.08
N SER A 18 0.45 -4.24 69.79
CA SER A 18 -0.41 -5.23 69.15
C SER A 18 0.19 -5.75 67.84
N ARG A 19 -0.14 -6.99 67.45
CA ARG A 19 0.34 -7.60 66.18
C ARG A 19 0.13 -6.66 64.99
N TRP A 20 -1.02 -5.96 64.95
CA TRP A 20 -1.33 -4.98 63.93
C TRP A 20 -0.42 -3.75 63.97
N LYS A 21 -0.10 -3.21 65.16
CA LYS A 21 0.88 -2.12 65.31
C LYS A 21 2.29 -2.56 64.90
N LYS A 22 2.69 -3.80 65.20
CA LYS A 22 3.99 -4.38 64.79
C LYS A 22 4.08 -4.51 63.27
N ILE A 23 3.04 -5.05 62.63
CA ILE A 23 2.95 -5.15 61.15
C ILE A 23 2.97 -3.75 60.53
N LYS A 24 2.13 -2.81 61.00
CA LYS A 24 2.10 -1.44 60.48
C LYS A 24 3.46 -0.74 60.58
N ARG A 25 4.16 -0.86 61.72
CA ARG A 25 5.52 -0.31 61.90
C ARG A 25 6.54 -0.97 60.98
N TRP A 26 6.47 -2.30 60.83
CA TRP A 26 7.34 -3.06 59.93
C TRP A 26 7.13 -2.61 58.48
N THR A 27 5.89 -2.55 58.01
CA THR A 27 5.52 -2.12 56.65
C THR A 27 5.93 -0.67 56.39
N ALA A 28 5.66 0.25 57.33
CA ALA A 28 6.05 1.65 57.20
C ALA A 28 7.57 1.82 57.11
N ARG A 29 8.33 1.10 57.94
CA ARG A 29 9.81 1.13 57.90
C ARG A 29 10.33 0.59 56.57
N ARG A 30 9.79 -0.52 56.09
CA ARG A 30 10.11 -1.13 54.79
C ARG A 30 9.79 -0.16 53.64
N PHE A 31 8.66 0.53 53.71
CA PHE A 31 8.26 1.52 52.70
C PHE A 31 9.20 2.73 52.66
N ILE A 32 9.61 3.26 53.81
CA ILE A 32 10.56 4.40 53.89
C ILE A 32 11.93 3.99 53.36
N LEU A 33 12.42 2.81 53.74
CA LEU A 33 13.74 2.35 53.36
C LEU A 33 13.82 1.86 51.92
N ARG A 34 12.72 1.64 51.20
CA ARG A 34 12.74 0.95 49.90
C ARG A 34 13.78 1.47 48.89
N ASN A 35 14.05 2.78 48.88
CA ASN A 35 14.97 3.44 47.94
C ASN A 35 16.32 3.83 48.54
N TYR A 36 16.76 3.20 49.66
CA TYR A 36 18.02 3.56 50.32
C TYR A 36 19.27 3.35 49.43
N LEU A 37 19.15 2.50 48.40
CA LEU A 37 20.23 2.21 47.43
C LEU A 37 20.24 3.17 46.22
N ASP A 38 19.21 4.02 46.07
CA ASP A 38 19.08 4.96 44.94
C ASP A 38 19.94 6.22 45.17
N SER A 39 21.24 6.07 44.93
CA SER A 39 22.25 7.14 44.96
C SER A 39 21.95 8.26 43.95
N TYR A 40 22.68 9.38 44.01
CA TYR A 40 22.57 10.46 43.04
C TYR A 40 22.66 9.97 41.58
N VAL A 41 23.60 9.06 41.30
CA VAL A 41 23.80 8.51 39.96
C VAL A 41 22.57 7.75 39.49
N TRP A 42 22.00 6.91 40.36
CA TRP A 42 20.79 6.15 40.05
C TRP A 42 19.55 7.04 39.89
N ARG A 43 19.47 8.18 40.58
CA ARG A 43 18.40 9.16 40.38
C ARG A 43 18.47 9.84 39.01
N VAL A 44 19.67 10.18 38.53
CA VAL A 44 19.85 10.72 37.17
C VAL A 44 19.55 9.64 36.13
N ALA A 45 20.02 8.41 36.33
CA ALA A 45 19.66 7.27 35.47
C ALA A 45 18.14 7.04 35.41
N THR A 46 17.46 7.09 36.56
CA THR A 46 15.99 7.00 36.64
C THR A 46 15.32 8.09 35.81
N GLY A 47 15.79 9.35 35.91
CA GLY A 47 15.23 10.47 35.14
C GLY A 47 15.43 10.31 33.62
N SER A 48 16.59 9.82 33.20
CA SER A 48 16.89 9.53 31.78
C SER A 48 16.03 8.39 31.23
N THR A 49 15.88 7.30 31.97
CA THR A 49 15.00 6.18 31.57
C THR A 49 13.54 6.62 31.49
N ALA A 50 13.06 7.43 32.46
CA ALA A 50 11.73 8.03 32.43
C ALA A 50 11.52 8.96 31.21
N PHE A 51 12.56 9.68 30.79
CA PHE A 51 12.52 10.51 29.59
C PHE A 51 12.41 9.67 28.32
N ILE A 52 13.17 8.57 28.20
CA ILE A 52 13.05 7.63 27.07
C ILE A 52 11.65 6.99 27.00
N SER A 53 11.10 6.58 28.15
CA SER A 53 9.70 6.13 28.27
C SER A 53 8.73 7.20 27.74
N SER A 54 8.92 8.46 28.12
CA SER A 54 8.08 9.58 27.64
C SER A 54 8.22 9.83 26.14
N LEU A 55 9.42 9.65 25.57
CA LEU A 55 9.63 9.72 24.12
C LEU A 55 8.93 8.57 23.40
N ALA A 56 9.05 7.34 23.91
CA ALA A 56 8.43 6.16 23.30
C ALA A 56 6.90 6.30 23.24
N ILE A 57 6.25 6.69 24.34
CA ILE A 57 4.79 6.91 24.35
C ILE A 57 4.37 8.13 23.52
N GLY A 58 5.20 9.17 23.47
CA GLY A 58 4.96 10.34 22.62
C GLY A 58 4.98 9.97 21.14
N THR A 59 5.92 9.12 20.72
CA THR A 59 5.96 8.56 19.37
C THR A 59 4.73 7.68 19.10
N ALA A 60 4.35 6.83 20.06
CA ALA A 60 3.17 5.97 19.90
C ALA A 60 1.87 6.78 19.79
N ALA A 61 1.77 7.94 20.44
CA ALA A 61 0.63 8.85 20.32
C ALA A 61 0.41 9.36 18.89
N LEU A 62 1.46 9.45 18.07
CA LEU A 62 1.35 9.85 16.65
C LEU A 62 0.57 8.83 15.79
N GLY A 63 0.56 7.56 16.19
CA GLY A 63 -0.25 6.50 15.58
C GLY A 63 -1.58 6.24 16.28
N MET A 64 -1.88 6.97 17.36
CA MET A 64 -3.12 6.82 18.15
C MET A 64 -3.81 8.18 18.36
N PRO A 65 -4.09 8.95 17.30
CA PRO A 65 -4.72 10.26 17.43
C PRO A 65 -6.09 10.14 18.10
N THR A 66 -6.44 11.10 18.95
CA THR A 66 -7.79 11.21 19.53
C THR A 66 -8.70 12.15 18.73
N GLY A 67 -8.10 12.90 17.79
CA GLY A 67 -8.72 13.99 17.03
C GLY A 67 -8.86 15.30 17.80
N LEU A 68 -8.31 15.40 19.01
CA LEU A 68 -8.16 16.68 19.73
C LEU A 68 -6.97 17.52 19.22
N GLY A 69 -6.14 16.95 18.35
CA GLY A 69 -4.95 17.57 17.78
C GLY A 69 -3.66 16.96 18.34
N THR A 70 -2.67 16.78 17.48
CA THR A 70 -1.44 16.03 17.76
C THR A 70 -0.69 16.51 19.00
N ILE A 71 -0.62 17.82 19.23
CA ILE A 71 0.08 18.38 20.41
C ILE A 71 -0.64 18.00 21.70
N ILE A 72 -1.98 18.06 21.71
CA ILE A 72 -2.79 17.70 22.88
C ILE A 72 -2.63 16.20 23.16
N ASP A 73 -2.68 15.37 22.12
CA ASP A 73 -2.52 13.93 22.23
C ASP A 73 -1.16 13.57 22.85
N ILE A 74 -0.06 14.11 22.34
CA ILE A 74 1.28 13.88 22.89
C ILE A 74 1.36 14.28 24.37
N LEU A 75 0.83 15.47 24.72
CA LEU A 75 0.88 15.96 26.11
C LEU A 75 0.05 15.08 27.05
N VAL A 76 -1.14 14.66 26.64
CA VAL A 76 -2.03 13.80 27.43
C VAL A 76 -1.39 12.43 27.64
N PHE A 77 -0.85 11.82 26.58
CA PHE A 77 -0.19 10.51 26.67
C PHE A 77 1.05 10.55 27.56
N ILE A 78 1.90 11.57 27.41
CA ILE A 78 3.07 11.75 28.28
C ILE A 78 2.64 11.95 29.73
N ALA A 79 1.64 12.80 29.99
CA ALA A 79 1.15 13.05 31.35
C ALA A 79 0.57 11.78 32.00
N ALA A 80 -0.24 11.04 31.26
CA ALA A 80 -0.80 9.75 31.70
C ALA A 80 0.31 8.73 31.99
N ASN A 81 1.30 8.63 31.10
CA ASN A 81 2.45 7.75 31.26
C ASN A 81 3.28 8.10 32.50
N LEU A 82 3.64 9.38 32.69
CA LEU A 82 4.38 9.83 33.88
C LEU A 82 3.62 9.54 35.18
N GLY A 83 2.29 9.67 35.16
CA GLY A 83 1.42 9.30 36.27
C GLY A 83 1.46 7.80 36.58
N ALA A 84 1.23 6.97 35.56
CA ALA A 84 1.27 5.51 35.67
C ALA A 84 2.65 5.01 36.12
N MET A 85 3.72 5.51 35.51
CA MET A 85 5.10 5.23 35.90
C MET A 85 5.38 5.64 37.34
N SER A 86 4.88 6.79 37.81
CA SER A 86 5.07 7.23 39.20
C SER A 86 4.41 6.28 40.20
N ILE A 87 3.20 5.80 39.89
CA ILE A 87 2.49 4.80 40.69
C ILE A 87 3.27 3.47 40.68
N ALA A 88 3.66 2.99 39.49
CA ALA A 88 4.43 1.76 39.32
C ALA A 88 5.77 1.82 40.06
N ALA A 89 6.50 2.94 39.96
CA ALA A 89 7.77 3.15 40.65
C ALA A 89 7.61 3.05 42.18
N VAL A 90 6.49 3.48 42.75
CA VAL A 90 6.21 3.32 44.19
C VAL A 90 5.89 1.88 44.54
N LEU A 91 4.98 1.23 43.81
CA LEU A 91 4.50 -0.12 44.10
C LEU A 91 5.57 -1.19 43.87
N ILE A 92 6.25 -1.15 42.71
CA ILE A 92 7.27 -2.12 42.32
C ILE A 92 8.52 -1.96 43.18
N SER A 93 8.98 -0.73 43.48
CA SER A 93 10.13 -0.54 44.38
C SER A 93 9.86 -1.07 45.79
N PHE A 94 8.61 -0.96 46.26
CA PHE A 94 8.19 -1.55 47.52
C PHE A 94 8.20 -3.08 47.46
N LEU A 95 7.66 -3.68 46.39
CA LEU A 95 7.72 -5.12 46.15
C LEU A 95 9.17 -5.65 46.11
N PHE A 96 10.05 -4.99 45.36
CA PHE A 96 11.48 -5.31 45.31
C PHE A 96 12.16 -5.24 46.68
N HIS A 97 11.68 -4.35 47.57
CA HIS A 97 12.18 -4.26 48.93
C HIS A 97 11.66 -5.42 49.81
N LEU A 98 10.44 -5.91 49.58
CA LEU A 98 9.89 -7.07 50.27
C LEU A 98 10.65 -8.36 49.94
N ILE A 99 11.01 -8.56 48.67
CA ILE A 99 11.83 -9.70 48.22
C ILE A 99 13.34 -9.50 48.46
N SER A 100 13.73 -8.41 49.13
CA SER A 100 15.12 -8.09 49.48
C SER A 100 16.08 -8.01 48.28
N LEU A 101 15.59 -7.54 47.13
CA LEU A 101 16.40 -7.34 45.92
C LEU A 101 17.55 -6.34 46.20
N PRO A 102 18.82 -6.69 45.94
CA PRO A 102 19.98 -5.86 46.27
C PRO A 102 20.32 -4.86 45.15
N LEU A 103 19.31 -4.21 44.57
CA LEU A 103 19.44 -3.21 43.50
C LEU A 103 18.87 -1.85 43.92
N PRO A 104 19.25 -0.74 43.27
CA PRO A 104 18.56 0.55 43.40
C PRO A 104 17.11 0.40 42.92
N ARG A 105 16.18 0.32 43.87
CA ARG A 105 14.85 -0.26 43.62
C ARG A 105 13.94 0.68 42.87
N ARG A 106 14.10 1.99 43.03
CA ARG A 106 13.34 2.96 42.24
C ARG A 106 13.79 2.96 40.79
N PHE A 107 15.10 2.97 40.56
CA PHE A 107 15.65 2.82 39.22
C PHE A 107 15.19 1.51 38.58
N ALA A 108 15.34 0.38 39.27
CA ALA A 108 14.91 -0.92 38.75
C ALA A 108 13.40 -0.98 38.43
N ALA A 109 12.57 -0.30 39.25
CA ALA A 109 11.14 -0.22 39.00
C ALA A 109 10.79 0.60 37.74
N VAL A 110 11.43 1.76 37.55
CA VAL A 110 11.26 2.59 36.35
C VAL A 110 11.80 1.90 35.10
N TRP A 111 12.95 1.23 35.22
CA TRP A 111 13.53 0.41 34.16
C TRP A 111 12.56 -0.70 33.73
N LEU A 112 12.01 -1.47 34.69
CA LEU A 112 11.04 -2.53 34.38
C LEU A 112 9.77 -1.95 33.73
N TYR A 113 9.24 -0.84 34.25
CA TYR A 113 8.09 -0.16 33.65
C TYR A 113 8.36 0.22 32.19
N THR A 114 9.50 0.86 31.93
CA THR A 114 9.88 1.33 30.59
C THR A 114 10.08 0.15 29.62
N ALA A 115 10.69 -0.94 30.08
CA ALA A 115 10.87 -2.14 29.27
C ALA A 115 9.52 -2.78 28.90
N VAL A 116 8.59 -2.87 29.86
CA VAL A 116 7.24 -3.41 29.61
C VAL A 116 6.44 -2.50 28.67
N GLU A 117 6.51 -1.19 28.87
CA GLU A 117 5.88 -0.20 28.00
C GLU A 117 6.41 -0.30 26.56
N CYS A 118 7.73 -0.25 26.38
CA CYS A 118 8.35 -0.36 25.06
C CYS A 118 8.01 -1.70 24.38
N TYR A 119 7.96 -2.78 25.15
CA TYR A 119 7.55 -4.09 24.64
C TYR A 119 6.14 -4.03 24.04
N PHE A 120 5.16 -3.49 24.78
CA PHE A 120 3.79 -3.41 24.27
C PHE A 120 3.65 -2.45 23.09
N ILE A 121 4.33 -1.31 23.13
CA ILE A 121 4.34 -0.35 22.01
C ILE A 121 4.85 -1.04 20.72
N LEU A 122 5.95 -1.79 20.80
CA LEU A 122 6.53 -2.47 19.64
C LEU A 122 5.75 -3.72 19.24
N TYR A 123 5.15 -4.43 20.19
CA TYR A 123 4.30 -5.59 19.93
C TYR A 123 3.06 -5.21 19.14
N PHE A 124 2.39 -4.12 19.53
CA PHE A 124 1.24 -3.58 18.78
C PHE A 124 1.62 -2.86 17.49
N ALA A 125 2.91 -2.57 17.28
CA ALA A 125 3.46 -2.19 15.99
C ALA A 125 3.86 -3.40 15.12
N GLU A 126 3.51 -4.62 15.58
CA GLU A 126 3.66 -5.89 14.86
C GLU A 126 5.12 -6.28 14.56
N LEU A 127 6.04 -5.95 15.47
CA LEU A 127 7.42 -6.45 15.41
C LEU A 127 7.54 -7.94 15.82
N GLY A 128 6.46 -8.56 16.30
CA GLY A 128 6.48 -9.91 16.87
C GLY A 128 7.00 -9.94 18.31
N GLU A 129 6.74 -11.04 19.02
CA GLU A 129 7.00 -11.14 20.47
C GLU A 129 8.49 -11.02 20.81
N LEU A 130 9.34 -11.76 20.10
CA LEU A 130 10.78 -11.82 20.37
C LEU A 130 11.46 -10.47 20.09
N MET A 131 11.20 -9.88 18.92
CA MET A 131 11.86 -8.61 18.54
C MET A 131 11.39 -7.46 19.40
N SER A 132 10.10 -7.42 19.75
CA SER A 132 9.57 -6.43 20.69
C SER A 132 10.30 -6.51 22.04
N ALA A 133 10.59 -7.72 22.54
CA ALA A 133 11.34 -7.89 23.79
C ALA A 133 12.80 -7.44 23.67
N ILE A 134 13.49 -7.80 22.58
CA ILE A 134 14.88 -7.42 22.33
C ILE A 134 15.02 -5.89 22.24
N PHE A 135 14.21 -5.25 21.40
CA PHE A 135 14.26 -3.80 21.21
C PHE A 135 13.84 -3.04 22.47
N ALA A 136 12.83 -3.53 23.22
CA ALA A 136 12.45 -2.93 24.49
C ALA A 136 13.61 -2.94 25.50
N ILE A 137 14.36 -4.05 25.59
CA ILE A 137 15.54 -4.14 26.45
C ILE A 137 16.62 -3.17 25.96
N ILE A 138 16.93 -3.14 24.66
CA ILE A 138 17.94 -2.24 24.08
C ILE A 138 17.60 -0.77 24.36
N ILE A 139 16.38 -0.33 24.05
CA ILE A 139 15.91 1.04 24.26
C ILE A 139 16.02 1.43 25.73
N THR A 140 15.61 0.53 26.64
CA THR A 140 15.66 0.80 28.08
C THR A 140 17.10 0.84 28.62
N LEU A 141 17.97 -0.05 28.13
CA LEU A 141 19.41 -0.03 28.46
C LEU A 141 20.09 1.24 27.96
N LEU A 142 19.79 1.69 26.74
CA LEU A 142 20.28 2.96 26.20
C LEU A 142 19.86 4.14 27.08
N GLY A 143 18.59 4.19 27.48
CA GLY A 143 18.08 5.23 28.39
C GLY A 143 18.81 5.25 29.74
N ALA A 144 19.08 4.06 30.31
CA ALA A 144 19.85 3.94 31.54
C ALA A 144 21.32 4.38 31.35
N LEU A 145 21.97 3.95 30.26
CA LEU A 145 23.36 4.28 29.94
C LEU A 145 23.54 5.79 29.76
N ILE A 146 22.66 6.45 28.99
CA ILE A 146 22.65 7.91 28.82
C ILE A 146 22.59 8.60 30.19
N GLY A 147 21.70 8.15 31.08
CA GLY A 147 21.57 8.73 32.41
C GLY A 147 22.78 8.48 33.31
N LEU A 148 23.45 7.33 33.21
CA LEU A 148 24.69 7.05 33.92
C LEU A 148 25.84 7.96 33.43
N LEU A 149 25.97 8.14 32.11
CA LEU A 149 26.96 9.04 31.51
C LEU A 149 26.70 10.50 31.88
N LEU A 150 25.45 10.95 31.86
CA LEU A 150 25.05 12.28 32.34
C LEU A 150 25.37 12.46 33.82
N ALA A 151 25.14 11.46 34.66
CA ALA A 151 25.50 11.52 36.08
C ALA A 151 27.00 11.66 36.31
N LEU A 152 27.82 10.96 35.51
CA LEU A 152 29.27 11.08 35.53
C LEU A 152 29.72 12.47 35.09
N LEU A 153 29.17 13.00 34.00
CA LEU A 153 29.42 14.37 33.53
C LEU A 153 29.07 15.42 34.60
N MET A 154 27.95 15.25 35.30
CA MET A 154 27.53 16.14 36.38
C MET A 154 28.45 16.07 37.62
N LYS A 155 29.14 14.94 37.85
CA LYS A 155 30.13 14.80 38.92
C LYS A 155 31.48 15.46 38.62
N LEU A 156 31.79 15.73 37.36
CA LEU A 156 33.03 16.44 36.99
C LEU A 156 33.00 17.87 37.52
N ARG A 157 34.12 18.37 38.09
CA ARG A 157 34.24 19.75 38.64
C ARG A 157 34.39 20.83 37.55
N LEU A 158 33.50 20.81 36.56
CA LEU A 158 33.43 21.76 35.46
C LEU A 158 32.35 22.83 35.73
N LYS A 159 32.50 24.02 35.10
CA LYS A 159 31.45 25.07 35.10
C LYS A 159 30.21 24.57 34.35
N THR A 160 29.01 25.00 34.74
CA THR A 160 27.74 24.52 34.16
C THR A 160 27.68 24.67 32.64
N TRP A 161 28.11 25.82 32.11
CA TRP A 161 28.12 26.06 30.67
C TRP A 161 29.05 25.10 29.91
N VAL A 162 30.19 24.69 30.50
CA VAL A 162 31.10 23.71 29.89
C VAL A 162 30.45 22.34 29.81
N ARG A 163 29.69 21.93 30.84
CA ARG A 163 28.93 20.68 30.81
C ARG A 163 27.83 20.70 29.75
N THR A 164 27.13 21.84 29.62
CA THR A 164 26.12 22.04 28.59
C THR A 164 26.71 21.94 27.20
N VAL A 165 27.87 22.58 26.95
CA VAL A 165 28.58 22.47 25.66
C VAL A 165 28.98 21.03 25.40
N ILE A 166 29.59 20.32 26.35
CA ILE A 166 29.96 18.89 26.17
C ILE A 166 28.72 18.04 25.85
N ALA A 167 27.62 18.22 26.59
CA ALA A 167 26.39 17.46 26.36
C ALA A 167 25.79 17.75 24.98
N LEU A 168 25.74 19.02 24.57
CA LEU A 168 25.27 19.42 23.23
C LEU A 168 26.19 18.89 22.14
N THR A 169 27.52 18.93 22.33
CA THR A 169 28.47 18.36 21.36
C THR A 169 28.30 16.86 21.23
N ILE A 170 28.09 16.12 22.33
CA ILE A 170 27.82 14.67 22.28
C ILE A 170 26.47 14.40 21.62
N ALA A 171 25.42 15.18 21.94
CA ALA A 171 24.11 15.02 21.32
C ALA A 171 24.14 15.34 19.82
N CYS A 172 24.80 16.43 19.42
CA CYS A 172 25.03 16.77 18.02
C CYS A 172 25.89 15.72 17.33
N ALA A 173 26.96 15.23 17.98
CA ALA A 173 27.77 14.15 17.42
C ALA A 173 26.95 12.88 17.26
N ALA A 174 26.12 12.48 18.23
CA ALA A 174 25.23 11.33 18.10
C ALA A 174 24.18 11.50 17.00
N ALA A 175 23.59 12.70 16.86
CA ALA A 175 22.65 13.01 15.79
C ALA A 175 23.33 13.01 14.42
N VAL A 176 24.50 13.64 14.31
CA VAL A 176 25.35 13.63 13.10
C VAL A 176 25.79 12.21 12.78
N THR A 177 26.17 11.39 13.77
CA THR A 177 26.48 9.97 13.58
C THR A 177 25.25 9.18 13.16
N MET A 178 24.04 9.46 13.67
CA MET A 178 22.81 8.83 13.16
C MET A 178 22.48 9.20 11.71
N VAL A 179 22.91 10.39 11.26
CA VAL A 179 22.72 10.86 9.88
C VAL A 179 23.85 10.41 8.95
N LEU A 180 25.08 10.34 9.45
CA LEU A 180 26.30 10.03 8.68
C LEU A 180 26.71 8.57 8.72
N VAL A 181 26.35 7.83 9.78
CA VAL A 181 26.44 6.37 9.76
C VAL A 181 25.35 5.94 8.82
N GLU A 182 25.75 5.46 7.64
CA GLU A 182 24.94 4.57 6.85
C GLU A 182 24.50 3.45 7.78
N TRP A 183 23.29 3.57 8.32
CA TRP A 183 22.61 2.45 8.96
C TRP A 183 22.72 1.27 8.01
N PRO A 184 22.91 0.04 8.54
CA PRO A 184 23.10 -1.15 7.71
C PRO A 184 22.11 -1.07 6.55
N GLU A 185 22.61 -1.24 5.32
CA GLU A 185 21.79 -1.16 4.11
C GLU A 185 20.49 -1.92 4.34
N SER A 186 19.36 -1.48 3.76
CA SER A 186 18.13 -2.31 3.76
C SER A 186 18.46 -3.72 3.27
N ALA A 187 17.56 -4.69 3.49
CA ALA A 187 17.76 -6.04 2.98
C ALA A 187 18.33 -5.97 1.55
N VAL A 188 19.48 -6.62 1.34
CA VAL A 188 20.20 -6.52 0.06
C VAL A 188 19.31 -7.14 -0.98
N VAL A 189 18.72 -6.30 -1.82
CA VAL A 189 17.99 -6.77 -2.99
C VAL A 189 19.01 -7.22 -4.04
N PRO A 190 18.75 -8.30 -4.78
CA PRO A 190 19.53 -8.65 -5.96
C PRO A 190 19.59 -7.43 -6.89
N VAL A 191 20.79 -7.04 -7.30
CA VAL A 191 21.01 -5.93 -8.23
C VAL A 191 21.59 -6.52 -9.51
N ARG A 192 20.95 -6.23 -10.63
CA ARG A 192 21.55 -6.48 -11.93
C ARG A 192 22.62 -5.42 -12.16
N GLU A 193 23.89 -5.81 -12.29
CA GLU A 193 24.91 -4.86 -12.75
C GLU A 193 24.43 -4.26 -14.07
N SER A 194 24.47 -2.94 -14.16
CA SER A 194 23.89 -2.15 -15.24
C SER A 194 24.56 -2.43 -16.59
N ALA A 195 24.24 -3.57 -17.21
CA ALA A 195 24.01 -3.62 -18.63
C ALA A 195 22.73 -2.82 -18.86
N ALA A 196 22.90 -1.49 -18.87
CA ALA A 196 21.94 -0.43 -19.12
C ALA A 196 20.47 -0.74 -18.77
N ILE A 197 19.84 0.17 -18.03
CA ILE A 197 18.44 0.51 -18.31
C ILE A 197 18.44 1.05 -19.76
N GLN A 198 18.58 0.16 -20.75
CA GLN A 198 18.19 0.40 -22.11
C GLN A 198 16.68 0.20 -22.08
N GLN A 199 15.99 1.17 -21.46
CA GLN A 199 14.84 1.70 -22.19
C GLN A 199 15.45 2.05 -23.55
N THR A 200 15.08 1.30 -24.59
CA THR A 200 15.54 1.57 -25.94
C THR A 200 15.00 2.94 -26.31
N ASP A 201 15.75 3.99 -25.95
CA ASP A 201 15.49 5.41 -26.27
C ASP A 201 15.32 5.62 -27.79
N GLY A 202 15.69 4.61 -28.60
CA GLY A 202 15.63 4.65 -30.05
C GLY A 202 14.44 3.95 -30.72
N ALA A 203 13.60 3.17 -30.02
CA ALA A 203 12.61 2.30 -30.70
C ALA A 203 11.19 2.91 -30.80
N ILE A 204 10.75 3.71 -29.82
CA ILE A 204 9.40 4.31 -29.83
C ILE A 204 9.49 5.82 -29.77
N GLN A 205 8.96 6.48 -30.80
CA GLN A 205 8.75 7.92 -30.78
C GLN A 205 7.69 8.24 -29.73
N GLY A 206 8.02 9.15 -28.80
CA GLY A 206 7.05 9.62 -27.80
C GLY A 206 5.78 10.18 -28.46
N LEU A 207 4.66 10.13 -27.73
CA LEU A 207 3.38 10.61 -28.24
C LEU A 207 3.46 12.11 -28.56
N ASP A 208 3.16 12.47 -29.81
CA ASP A 208 2.96 13.86 -30.24
C ASP A 208 1.58 14.37 -29.81
N LEU A 209 1.33 14.31 -28.51
CA LEU A 209 0.11 14.76 -27.84
C LEU A 209 0.48 15.72 -26.71
N GLN A 210 -0.50 16.51 -26.26
CA GLN A 210 -0.31 17.30 -25.05
C GLN A 210 -0.07 16.36 -23.85
N ASN A 211 0.87 16.72 -22.97
CA ASN A 211 1.06 15.99 -21.72
C ASN A 211 -0.27 15.99 -20.92
N PRO A 212 -0.86 14.81 -20.65
CA PRO A 212 -2.16 14.71 -20.00
C PRO A 212 -2.14 15.18 -18.54
N ALA A 213 -0.95 15.30 -17.93
CA ALA A 213 -0.78 15.85 -16.59
C ALA A 213 -0.77 17.38 -16.53
N GLU A 214 -0.74 18.06 -17.68
CA GLU A 214 -0.86 19.52 -17.74
C GLU A 214 -2.33 19.94 -17.66
N PRO A 215 -2.64 21.09 -17.02
CA PRO A 215 -3.99 21.63 -16.97
C PRO A 215 -4.64 21.74 -18.36
N GLY A 216 -5.95 21.52 -18.41
CA GLY A 216 -6.75 21.73 -19.62
C GLY A 216 -7.16 23.18 -19.82
N THR A 217 -8.12 23.39 -20.71
CA THR A 217 -8.58 24.71 -21.14
C THR A 217 -9.80 25.22 -20.37
N PHE A 218 -10.48 24.35 -19.62
CA PHE A 218 -11.65 24.74 -18.83
C PHE A 218 -11.20 25.45 -17.55
N ALA A 219 -11.82 26.60 -17.28
CA ALA A 219 -11.90 27.10 -15.92
C ALA A 219 -12.85 26.19 -15.11
N PHE A 220 -12.74 26.21 -13.78
CA PHE A 220 -13.60 25.41 -12.92
C PHE A 220 -13.89 26.14 -11.61
N GLU A 221 -15.00 25.77 -11.00
CA GLU A 221 -15.37 26.15 -9.64
C GLU A 221 -15.15 24.98 -8.67
N ALA A 222 -14.77 25.30 -7.44
CA ALA A 222 -14.62 24.33 -6.37
C ALA A 222 -15.61 24.64 -5.24
N PHE A 223 -16.38 23.63 -4.83
CA PHE A 223 -17.37 23.73 -3.77
C PHE A 223 -17.54 22.40 -3.04
N THR A 224 -18.35 22.37 -2.00
CA THR A 224 -18.61 21.19 -1.18
C THR A 224 -20.09 20.90 -1.05
N TYR A 225 -20.43 19.61 -0.99
CA TYR A 225 -21.72 19.18 -0.47
C TYR A 225 -21.52 18.29 0.75
N GLY A 226 -22.50 18.29 1.65
CA GLY A 226 -22.37 17.58 2.92
C GLY A 226 -23.54 17.76 3.86
N SER A 227 -23.43 17.11 5.02
CA SER A 227 -24.53 17.03 6.01
C SER A 227 -24.98 18.37 6.59
N GLY A 228 -24.12 19.38 6.62
CA GLY A 228 -24.36 20.63 7.36
C GLY A 228 -24.09 20.52 8.87
N GLU A 229 -23.77 19.33 9.38
CA GLU A 229 -23.65 19.04 10.81
C GLU A 229 -22.30 18.40 11.22
N ASP A 230 -21.32 18.36 10.31
CA ASP A 230 -20.00 17.79 10.61
C ASP A 230 -19.31 18.52 11.78
N LYS A 231 -18.88 17.75 12.79
CA LYS A 231 -18.30 18.28 14.04
C LYS A 231 -16.86 18.76 13.90
N HIS A 232 -16.13 18.24 12.91
CA HIS A 232 -14.68 18.39 12.80
C HIS A 232 -14.27 19.29 11.65
N ARG A 233 -15.07 19.32 10.58
CA ARG A 233 -14.76 20.01 9.33
C ARG A 233 -15.89 20.96 8.97
N SER A 234 -15.63 22.26 9.08
CA SER A 234 -16.67 23.27 8.85
C SER A 234 -17.19 23.29 7.41
N ILE A 235 -16.36 22.89 6.44
CA ILE A 235 -16.72 22.72 5.02
C ILE A 235 -17.81 21.67 4.77
N PHE A 236 -18.00 20.68 5.66
CA PHE A 236 -19.13 19.74 5.61
C PHE A 236 -20.18 20.03 6.70
N GLY A 237 -19.94 21.09 7.47
CA GLY A 237 -20.79 21.60 8.53
C GLY A 237 -21.41 22.93 8.15
N LYS A 238 -21.20 23.95 8.99
CA LYS A 238 -21.78 25.29 8.83
C LYS A 238 -21.42 26.04 7.54
N ASP A 239 -20.30 25.70 6.89
CA ASP A 239 -19.78 26.39 5.71
C ASP A 239 -20.04 25.60 4.42
N VAL A 240 -20.89 24.56 4.47
CA VAL A 240 -21.21 23.72 3.30
C VAL A 240 -22.00 24.49 2.24
N ASP A 241 -21.64 24.32 0.97
CA ASP A 241 -22.30 25.02 -0.14
C ASP A 241 -23.64 24.38 -0.51
N LEU A 242 -23.70 23.04 -0.56
CA LEU A 242 -24.92 22.28 -0.83
C LEU A 242 -25.18 21.23 0.27
N GLN A 243 -26.38 21.24 0.83
CA GLN A 243 -26.76 20.25 1.84
C GLN A 243 -27.20 18.93 1.20
N SER A 244 -26.58 17.82 1.62
CA SER A 244 -26.95 16.46 1.24
C SER A 244 -27.83 15.79 2.31
N THR A 245 -28.54 14.75 1.90
CA THR A 245 -29.38 13.95 2.80
C THR A 245 -28.58 12.80 3.37
N ALA A 246 -28.63 12.60 4.69
CA ALA A 246 -28.01 11.46 5.36
C ALA A 246 -28.69 10.14 4.94
N VAL A 247 -27.92 9.05 4.94
CA VAL A 247 -28.39 7.72 4.52
C VAL A 247 -28.35 6.71 5.67
N ASP A 248 -29.31 5.78 5.69
CA ASP A 248 -29.42 4.74 6.71
C ASP A 248 -28.77 3.43 6.22
N ALA A 249 -27.61 3.11 6.79
CA ALA A 249 -26.83 1.90 6.51
C ALA A 249 -27.11 0.75 7.51
N SER A 250 -28.18 0.82 8.31
CA SER A 250 -28.50 -0.22 9.31
C SER A 250 -28.71 -1.62 8.73
N ALA A 251 -28.98 -1.72 7.43
CA ALA A 251 -29.07 -2.99 6.71
C ALA A 251 -27.70 -3.71 6.59
N TYR A 252 -26.61 -2.96 6.63
CA TYR A 252 -25.25 -3.46 6.39
C TYR A 252 -24.34 -3.34 7.62
N ILE A 253 -24.47 -2.25 8.39
CA ILE A 253 -23.74 -2.05 9.64
C ILE A 253 -24.63 -2.45 10.81
N THR A 254 -24.30 -3.56 11.47
CA THR A 254 -25.05 -4.02 12.64
C THR A 254 -24.46 -3.53 13.96
N LYS A 255 -23.23 -3.01 13.94
CA LYS A 255 -22.53 -2.55 15.15
C LYS A 255 -21.78 -1.25 14.89
N TRP A 256 -22.27 -0.16 15.48
CA TRP A 256 -21.57 1.11 15.58
C TRP A 256 -21.13 1.39 17.02
N LYS A 257 -19.83 1.59 17.24
CA LYS A 257 -19.30 1.77 18.62
C LYS A 257 -19.63 3.14 19.17
N LYS A 258 -19.89 3.21 20.49
CA LYS A 258 -20.22 4.46 21.20
C LYS A 258 -19.15 5.55 21.06
N LEU A 259 -17.87 5.19 21.09
CA LEU A 259 -16.77 6.16 20.92
C LEU A 259 -16.75 6.74 19.50
N LYS A 260 -17.05 5.92 18.48
CA LYS A 260 -17.19 6.39 17.09
C LYS A 260 -18.38 7.35 16.95
N LYS A 261 -19.53 7.04 17.56
CA LYS A 261 -20.68 7.96 17.64
C LYS A 261 -20.35 9.26 18.38
N LEU A 262 -19.61 9.19 19.49
CA LEU A 262 -19.20 10.37 20.24
C LEU A 262 -18.34 11.31 19.36
N PHE A 263 -17.35 10.72 18.68
CA PHE A 263 -16.46 11.42 17.77
C PHE A 263 -17.24 12.08 16.62
N TRP A 264 -17.97 11.30 15.83
CA TRP A 264 -18.63 11.79 14.62
C TRP A 264 -19.93 12.57 14.87
N GLY A 265 -20.68 12.22 15.91
CA GLY A 265 -22.01 12.78 16.18
C GLY A 265 -23.18 11.99 15.60
N PHE A 266 -22.92 11.06 14.69
CA PHE A 266 -23.92 10.19 14.07
C PHE A 266 -23.59 8.70 14.26
N ASP A 267 -24.51 7.84 13.85
CA ASP A 267 -24.36 6.40 13.80
C ASP A 267 -24.79 5.84 12.44
N GLU A 268 -24.89 4.52 12.32
CA GLU A 268 -25.18 3.83 11.05
C GLU A 268 -26.49 4.29 10.39
N LYS A 269 -27.41 4.91 11.12
CA LYS A 269 -28.73 5.34 10.62
C LYS A 269 -28.71 6.67 9.89
N SER A 270 -27.61 7.40 9.97
CA SER A 270 -27.51 8.76 9.46
C SER A 270 -26.09 9.05 9.00
N LEU A 271 -25.56 8.17 8.13
CA LEU A 271 -24.25 8.40 7.52
C LEU A 271 -24.33 9.63 6.61
N PRO A 272 -23.40 10.59 6.73
CA PRO A 272 -23.38 11.77 5.88
C PRO A 272 -22.87 11.42 4.48
N LEU A 273 -23.39 12.13 3.47
CA LEU A 273 -22.86 12.11 2.11
C LEU A 273 -22.06 13.39 1.88
N ASN A 274 -20.77 13.37 2.21
CA ASN A 274 -19.87 14.52 2.12
C ASN A 274 -18.96 14.38 0.90
N GLY A 275 -18.82 15.44 0.09
CA GLY A 275 -17.97 15.44 -1.09
C GLY A 275 -17.38 16.81 -1.43
N ARG A 276 -16.12 16.82 -1.86
CA ARG A 276 -15.44 17.98 -2.44
C ARG A 276 -15.56 17.92 -3.95
N VAL A 277 -16.02 19.00 -4.56
CA VAL A 277 -16.33 19.04 -5.99
C VAL A 277 -15.41 20.03 -6.68
N TRP A 278 -14.88 19.63 -7.82
CA TRP A 278 -14.28 20.50 -8.83
C TRP A 278 -15.10 20.35 -10.10
N MET A 279 -15.80 21.41 -10.49
CA MET A 279 -16.82 21.44 -11.55
C MET A 279 -16.34 22.33 -12.69
N PRO A 280 -16.26 21.83 -13.94
CA PRO A 280 -15.91 22.66 -15.09
C PRO A 280 -16.94 23.77 -15.34
N ASP A 281 -16.45 24.96 -15.69
CA ASP A 281 -17.27 26.06 -16.19
C ASP A 281 -17.78 25.72 -17.61
N GLY A 282 -19.02 26.12 -17.94
CA GLY A 282 -19.60 25.87 -19.27
C GLY A 282 -21.10 25.59 -19.21
N GLU A 283 -21.68 25.00 -20.25
CA GLU A 283 -23.10 24.60 -20.28
C GLU A 283 -23.31 23.12 -19.92
N GLY A 284 -22.29 22.28 -20.02
CA GLY A 284 -22.41 20.83 -19.83
C GLY A 284 -23.33 20.15 -20.87
N PRO A 285 -23.83 18.94 -20.59
CA PRO A 285 -23.46 18.09 -19.46
C PRO A 285 -22.00 17.61 -19.57
N PHE A 286 -21.37 17.35 -18.44
CA PHE A 286 -19.98 16.88 -18.35
C PHE A 286 -19.93 15.45 -17.77
N PRO A 287 -18.99 14.60 -18.22
CA PRO A 287 -18.67 13.36 -17.53
C PRO A 287 -18.30 13.61 -16.07
N ILE A 288 -18.46 12.60 -15.22
CA ILE A 288 -18.20 12.72 -13.79
C ILE A 288 -17.31 11.58 -13.26
N ALA A 289 -16.30 11.94 -12.46
CA ALA A 289 -15.40 11.03 -11.78
C ALA A 289 -15.54 11.15 -10.25
N LEU A 290 -15.92 10.07 -9.58
CA LEU A 290 -15.97 9.99 -8.11
C LEU A 290 -14.70 9.33 -7.59
N ILE A 291 -14.01 9.96 -6.64
CA ILE A 291 -12.75 9.52 -6.05
C ILE A 291 -12.99 9.12 -4.59
N VAL A 292 -12.67 7.89 -4.22
CA VAL A 292 -12.85 7.37 -2.86
C VAL A 292 -11.53 6.88 -2.26
N HIS A 293 -11.25 7.33 -1.04
CA HIS A 293 -10.02 7.00 -0.33
C HIS A 293 -10.08 5.63 0.35
N GLY A 294 -8.91 5.12 0.74
CA GLY A 294 -8.75 3.86 1.45
C GLY A 294 -9.01 3.92 2.95
N ASN A 295 -8.73 2.82 3.65
CA ASN A 295 -8.69 2.85 5.12
C ASN A 295 -7.44 3.54 5.60
N HIS A 296 -7.63 4.58 6.39
CA HIS A 296 -6.60 5.23 7.17
C HIS A 296 -7.06 5.29 8.64
N LEU A 297 -6.53 6.19 9.46
CA LEU A 297 -7.11 6.53 10.76
C LEU A 297 -8.31 7.46 10.56
N MET A 298 -9.44 7.20 11.22
CA MET A 298 -10.65 8.02 11.06
C MET A 298 -10.48 9.46 11.58
N GLU A 299 -9.54 9.66 12.51
CA GLU A 299 -9.20 10.95 13.11
C GLU A 299 -8.24 11.78 12.23
N ASP A 300 -7.79 11.23 11.10
CA ASP A 300 -6.91 11.91 10.14
C ASP A 300 -7.46 11.78 8.72
N PHE A 301 -8.08 12.86 8.27
CA PHE A 301 -9.01 12.86 7.14
C PHE A 301 -8.30 12.69 5.79
N SER A 302 -8.85 11.83 4.94
CA SER A 302 -8.21 11.40 3.69
C SER A 302 -8.80 12.01 2.42
N ASP A 303 -9.97 12.65 2.50
CA ASP A 303 -10.75 13.15 1.37
C ASP A 303 -10.11 14.35 0.66
N GLY A 304 -9.24 15.11 1.33
CA GLY A 304 -8.56 16.26 0.75
C GLY A 304 -7.45 15.89 -0.24
N GLY A 305 -6.81 14.74 -0.04
CA GLY A 305 -5.53 14.41 -0.66
C GLY A 305 -5.54 14.08 -2.15
N TYR A 306 -6.71 14.13 -2.79
CA TYR A 306 -6.88 13.99 -4.25
C TYR A 306 -7.18 15.31 -4.96
N GLY A 307 -7.08 16.45 -4.27
CA GLY A 307 -7.35 17.75 -4.88
C GLY A 307 -6.55 18.01 -6.16
N TYR A 308 -5.31 17.52 -6.23
CA TYR A 308 -4.48 17.63 -7.44
C TYR A 308 -5.07 16.89 -8.66
N LEU A 309 -5.77 15.77 -8.46
CA LEU A 309 -6.53 15.10 -9.53
C LEU A 309 -7.85 15.83 -9.77
N GLY A 310 -8.51 16.31 -8.72
CA GLY A 310 -9.76 17.05 -8.82
C GLY A 310 -9.64 18.28 -9.72
N GLU A 311 -8.64 19.13 -9.47
CA GLU A 311 -8.35 20.32 -10.27
C GLU A 311 -7.96 19.97 -11.71
N LEU A 312 -7.10 18.94 -11.90
CA LEU A 312 -6.67 18.50 -13.22
C LEU A 312 -7.85 18.03 -14.07
N LEU A 313 -8.68 17.12 -13.54
CA LEU A 313 -9.82 16.56 -14.26
C LEU A 313 -10.87 17.64 -14.58
N ALA A 314 -11.16 18.54 -13.64
CA ALA A 314 -12.08 19.65 -13.87
C ALA A 314 -11.58 20.59 -14.97
N SER A 315 -10.28 20.89 -15.01
CA SER A 315 -9.70 21.69 -16.09
C SER A 315 -9.77 21.02 -17.48
N LYS A 316 -10.00 19.70 -17.53
CA LYS A 316 -10.18 18.90 -18.75
C LYS A 316 -11.67 18.68 -19.11
N GLY A 317 -12.60 19.30 -18.40
CA GLY A 317 -14.04 19.14 -18.68
C GLY A 317 -14.65 17.89 -18.06
N ILE A 318 -14.07 17.35 -16.97
CA ILE A 318 -14.62 16.22 -16.21
C ILE A 318 -14.93 16.71 -14.80
N ILE A 319 -16.16 16.53 -14.32
CA ILE A 319 -16.53 16.82 -12.94
C ILE A 319 -15.79 15.85 -12.04
N ALA A 320 -15.01 16.35 -11.09
CA ALA A 320 -14.31 15.49 -10.13
C ALA A 320 -14.90 15.68 -8.73
N VAL A 321 -15.17 14.56 -8.04
CA VAL A 321 -15.72 14.58 -6.69
C VAL A 321 -14.90 13.66 -5.77
N SER A 322 -14.18 14.23 -4.80
CA SER A 322 -13.50 13.45 -3.76
C SER A 322 -14.44 13.23 -2.58
N LEU A 323 -14.70 11.97 -2.25
CA LEU A 323 -15.72 11.54 -1.29
C LEU A 323 -15.12 11.30 0.09
N ASP A 324 -15.87 11.68 1.12
CA ASP A 324 -15.51 11.47 2.52
C ASP A 324 -16.15 10.19 3.06
N GLU A 325 -15.31 9.18 3.28
CA GLU A 325 -15.67 7.92 3.96
C GLU A 325 -14.86 7.72 5.24
N ASN A 326 -14.31 8.79 5.83
CA ASN A 326 -13.44 8.67 7.01
C ASN A 326 -14.16 8.01 8.19
N PHE A 327 -15.48 8.10 8.27
CA PHE A 327 -16.26 7.43 9.31
C PHE A 327 -16.23 5.88 9.20
N LEU A 328 -15.89 5.32 8.03
CA LEU A 328 -15.66 3.89 7.79
C LEU A 328 -14.21 3.46 8.04
N ASN A 329 -13.30 4.39 8.32
CA ASN A 329 -11.90 4.09 8.64
C ASN A 329 -11.75 3.45 10.03
N TYR A 330 -10.63 2.75 10.19
CA TYR A 330 -10.12 2.23 11.44
C TYR A 330 -9.82 3.36 12.43
N SER A 331 -9.96 3.03 13.72
CA SER A 331 -9.59 3.90 14.83
C SER A 331 -9.02 3.00 15.92
N VAL A 332 -7.92 3.41 16.52
CA VAL A 332 -7.33 2.66 17.65
C VAL A 332 -8.32 2.57 18.82
N TRP A 333 -9.22 3.55 18.94
CA TRP A 333 -10.18 3.66 20.05
C TRP A 333 -11.49 2.92 19.79
N SER A 334 -11.91 2.86 18.52
CA SER A 334 -13.23 2.35 18.15
C SER A 334 -13.22 1.20 17.14
N GLY A 335 -12.05 0.80 16.65
CA GLY A 335 -11.88 -0.20 15.61
C GLY A 335 -12.54 0.20 14.30
N ILE A 336 -12.68 -0.77 13.40
CA ILE A 336 -13.36 -0.60 12.11
C ILE A 336 -14.83 -1.03 12.20
N PRO A 337 -15.77 -0.35 11.51
CA PRO A 337 -17.15 -0.80 11.41
C PRO A 337 -17.29 -2.18 10.76
N SER A 338 -18.34 -2.93 11.10
CA SER A 338 -18.65 -4.20 10.44
C SER A 338 -19.03 -3.97 8.98
N ASN A 339 -18.64 -4.88 8.08
CA ASN A 339 -18.95 -4.81 6.65
C ASN A 339 -18.48 -3.51 5.98
N ASP A 340 -17.38 -2.91 6.46
CA ASP A 340 -16.91 -1.63 5.95
C ASP A 340 -16.73 -1.66 4.41
N MET A 341 -16.13 -2.72 3.85
CA MET A 341 -15.96 -2.86 2.39
C MET A 341 -17.27 -2.76 1.61
N LYS A 342 -18.30 -3.49 2.06
CA LYS A 342 -19.61 -3.47 1.42
C LYS A 342 -20.26 -2.09 1.56
N VAL A 343 -20.13 -1.46 2.72
CA VAL A 343 -20.75 -0.15 2.98
C VAL A 343 -20.06 0.96 2.20
N ARG A 344 -18.74 0.91 1.99
CA ARG A 344 -18.02 1.86 1.13
C ARG A 344 -18.56 1.85 -0.30
N ALA A 345 -18.67 0.67 -0.90
CA ALA A 345 -19.27 0.51 -2.22
C ALA A 345 -20.72 1.03 -2.26
N TRP A 346 -21.50 0.75 -1.22
CA TRP A 346 -22.88 1.23 -1.12
C TRP A 346 -22.97 2.76 -0.97
N VAL A 347 -22.15 3.37 -0.11
CA VAL A 347 -22.10 4.84 0.09
C VAL A 347 -21.69 5.54 -1.20
N LEU A 348 -20.75 4.98 -1.95
CA LEU A 348 -20.38 5.46 -3.28
C LEU A 348 -21.58 5.53 -4.24
N LEU A 349 -22.42 4.49 -4.27
CA LEU A 349 -23.68 4.49 -5.05
C LEU A 349 -24.68 5.52 -4.51
N LYS A 350 -24.75 5.72 -3.19
CA LYS A 350 -25.58 6.79 -2.57
C LYS A 350 -25.13 8.19 -2.98
N HIS A 351 -23.84 8.43 -3.16
CA HIS A 351 -23.34 9.68 -3.70
C HIS A 351 -23.83 9.94 -5.12
N LEU A 352 -23.84 8.93 -6.00
CA LEU A 352 -24.42 9.08 -7.34
C LEU A 352 -25.91 9.45 -7.30
N GLN A 353 -26.69 8.82 -6.41
CA GLN A 353 -28.11 9.18 -6.22
C GLN A 353 -28.28 10.62 -5.73
N GLN A 354 -27.45 11.05 -4.78
CA GLN A 354 -27.50 12.41 -4.26
C GLN A 354 -27.12 13.45 -5.32
N ILE A 355 -26.12 13.18 -6.14
CA ILE A 355 -25.71 14.06 -7.24
C ILE A 355 -26.80 14.10 -8.31
N LYS A 356 -27.47 12.98 -8.61
CA LYS A 356 -28.64 12.95 -9.51
C LYS A 356 -29.78 13.84 -9.01
N GLN A 357 -30.08 13.79 -7.71
CA GLN A 357 -31.06 14.69 -7.10
C GLN A 357 -30.67 16.17 -7.21
N PHE A 358 -29.38 16.50 -7.05
CA PHE A 358 -28.90 17.87 -7.27
C PHE A 358 -29.02 18.28 -8.74
N ASN A 359 -28.69 17.38 -9.67
CA ASN A 359 -28.78 17.60 -11.11
C ASN A 359 -30.23 17.87 -11.59
N GLU A 360 -31.23 17.33 -10.91
CA GLU A 360 -32.66 17.56 -11.22
C GLU A 360 -33.24 18.82 -10.58
N LYS A 361 -32.60 19.35 -9.53
CA LYS A 361 -33.11 20.48 -8.76
C LYS A 361 -32.56 21.81 -9.31
N PRO A 362 -33.38 22.83 -9.60
CA PRO A 362 -32.88 24.15 -9.98
C PRO A 362 -32.03 24.82 -8.88
N ASP A 363 -31.35 25.90 -9.24
CA ASP A 363 -30.62 26.78 -8.31
C ASP A 363 -29.46 26.11 -7.55
N ASN A 364 -28.75 25.17 -8.18
CA ASN A 364 -27.46 24.65 -7.70
C ASN A 364 -26.50 24.33 -8.85
N ALA A 365 -25.20 24.18 -8.54
CA ALA A 365 -24.13 23.99 -9.52
C ALA A 365 -24.27 22.70 -10.36
N PHE A 366 -24.93 21.66 -9.86
CA PHE A 366 -25.13 20.42 -10.61
C PHE A 366 -26.30 20.47 -11.59
N TYR A 367 -27.20 21.46 -11.50
CA TYR A 367 -28.48 21.44 -12.21
C TYR A 367 -28.33 21.31 -13.74
N GLY A 368 -28.69 20.15 -14.29
CA GLY A 368 -28.58 19.84 -15.72
C GLY A 368 -27.15 19.72 -16.27
N ARG A 369 -26.14 19.51 -15.40
CA ARG A 369 -24.72 19.59 -15.75
C ARG A 369 -23.98 18.26 -15.76
N VAL A 370 -24.61 17.16 -15.31
CA VAL A 370 -23.95 15.85 -15.17
C VAL A 370 -24.41 14.90 -16.28
N ASP A 371 -23.45 14.29 -16.97
CA ASP A 371 -23.68 13.18 -17.90
C ASP A 371 -23.57 11.84 -17.15
N PHE A 372 -24.72 11.24 -16.82
CA PHE A 372 -24.79 9.96 -16.11
C PHE A 372 -24.52 8.75 -17.01
N GLU A 373 -24.39 8.92 -18.33
CA GLU A 373 -23.93 7.85 -19.23
C GLU A 373 -22.39 7.74 -19.25
N LYS A 374 -21.69 8.67 -18.59
CA LYS A 374 -20.21 8.76 -18.57
C LYS A 374 -19.68 8.93 -17.15
N VAL A 375 -19.89 7.92 -16.31
CA VAL A 375 -19.39 7.89 -14.93
C VAL A 375 -18.07 7.12 -14.83
N ALA A 376 -17.09 7.71 -14.16
CA ALA A 376 -15.89 7.03 -13.71
C ALA A 376 -15.84 6.91 -12.18
N LEU A 377 -15.36 5.77 -11.70
CA LEU A 377 -15.11 5.51 -10.29
C LEU A 377 -13.62 5.28 -10.05
N ILE A 378 -13.01 6.12 -9.21
CA ILE A 378 -11.59 6.07 -8.86
C ILE A 378 -11.48 5.72 -7.38
N GLY A 379 -10.68 4.72 -7.03
CA GLY A 379 -10.56 4.28 -5.65
C GLY A 379 -9.13 3.95 -5.26
N HIS A 380 -8.71 4.34 -4.05
CA HIS A 380 -7.38 4.01 -3.52
C HIS A 380 -7.47 2.94 -2.42
N SER A 381 -6.62 1.92 -2.43
CA SER A 381 -6.58 0.89 -1.38
C SER A 381 -7.92 0.18 -1.26
N ARG A 382 -8.51 0.16 -0.06
CA ARG A 382 -9.88 -0.29 0.16
C ARG A 382 -10.93 0.47 -0.66
N GLY A 383 -10.70 1.74 -0.99
CA GLY A 383 -11.52 2.48 -1.95
C GLY A 383 -11.43 1.89 -3.36
N GLY A 384 -10.25 1.40 -3.75
CA GLY A 384 -10.04 0.68 -5.02
C GLY A 384 -10.86 -0.62 -5.10
N GLN A 385 -11.00 -1.33 -3.99
CA GLN A 385 -11.95 -2.44 -3.89
C GLN A 385 -13.41 -1.97 -3.99
N ALA A 386 -13.75 -0.87 -3.30
CA ALA A 386 -15.11 -0.34 -3.26
C ALA A 386 -15.61 0.09 -4.64
N VAL A 387 -14.77 0.73 -5.47
CA VAL A 387 -15.17 1.13 -6.84
C VAL A 387 -15.40 -0.08 -7.75
N ALA A 388 -14.59 -1.14 -7.63
CA ALA A 388 -14.83 -2.38 -8.36
C ALA A 388 -16.13 -3.07 -7.92
N MET A 389 -16.43 -3.07 -6.62
CA MET A 389 -17.68 -3.61 -6.09
C MET A 389 -18.90 -2.77 -6.50
N ALA A 390 -18.78 -1.44 -6.59
CA ALA A 390 -19.85 -0.56 -7.04
C ALA A 390 -20.13 -0.70 -8.54
N ALA A 391 -19.11 -0.94 -9.36
CA ALA A 391 -19.27 -1.23 -10.78
C ALA A 391 -19.91 -2.62 -11.05
N ASP A 392 -19.85 -3.54 -10.07
CA ASP A 392 -20.53 -4.85 -10.08
C ASP A 392 -21.63 -4.87 -8.99
N ALA A 393 -22.39 -3.77 -8.87
CA ALA A 393 -23.32 -3.54 -7.77
C ALA A 393 -24.35 -4.67 -7.56
N ASP A 394 -24.90 -5.21 -8.64
CA ASP A 394 -25.90 -6.28 -8.61
C ASP A 394 -25.44 -7.49 -7.80
N ARG A 395 -24.14 -7.80 -7.81
CA ARG A 395 -23.58 -8.94 -7.07
C ARG A 395 -23.80 -8.84 -5.56
N TRP A 396 -23.91 -7.64 -5.00
CA TRP A 396 -24.11 -7.39 -3.56
C TRP A 396 -25.40 -6.67 -3.20
N PHE A 397 -26.00 -5.93 -4.14
CA PHE A 397 -27.06 -4.96 -3.86
C PHE A 397 -28.32 -5.15 -4.72
N MET A 398 -28.45 -6.24 -5.49
CA MET A 398 -29.64 -6.51 -6.33
C MET A 398 -30.99 -6.45 -5.58
N ASP A 399 -31.01 -6.81 -4.29
CA ASP A 399 -32.22 -6.76 -3.46
C ASP A 399 -32.42 -5.40 -2.76
N ASP A 400 -31.46 -4.47 -2.87
CA ASP A 400 -31.54 -3.14 -2.26
C ASP A 400 -32.35 -2.18 -3.14
N ARG A 401 -33.65 -2.15 -2.87
CA ARG A 401 -34.63 -1.26 -3.52
C ARG A 401 -34.29 0.22 -3.35
N THR A 402 -33.45 0.59 -2.39
CA THR A 402 -33.05 1.99 -2.20
C THR A 402 -32.10 2.49 -3.31
N LEU A 403 -31.59 1.61 -4.17
CA LEU A 403 -30.69 1.93 -5.29
C LEU A 403 -31.38 1.95 -6.67
N GLU A 404 -32.69 1.66 -6.76
CA GLU A 404 -33.43 1.58 -8.03
C GLU A 404 -33.32 2.83 -8.91
N SER A 405 -33.08 4.01 -8.32
CA SER A 405 -32.95 5.26 -9.09
C SER A 405 -31.64 5.38 -9.90
N LEU A 406 -30.79 4.36 -9.90
CA LEU A 406 -29.50 4.31 -10.61
C LEU A 406 -29.54 3.45 -11.89
N GLU A 407 -30.70 2.91 -12.28
CA GLU A 407 -30.84 2.06 -13.48
C GLU A 407 -30.38 2.73 -14.79
N ASP A 408 -30.38 4.06 -14.85
CA ASP A 408 -29.95 4.89 -15.98
C ASP A 408 -28.52 5.43 -15.83
N VAL A 409 -27.78 5.04 -14.79
CA VAL A 409 -26.38 5.43 -14.59
C VAL A 409 -25.46 4.38 -15.19
N VAL A 410 -24.56 4.80 -16.08
CA VAL A 410 -23.58 3.94 -16.73
C VAL A 410 -22.18 4.24 -16.17
N ILE A 411 -21.63 3.26 -15.46
CA ILE A 411 -20.23 3.29 -15.02
C ILE A 411 -19.36 2.82 -16.19
N GLU A 412 -18.76 3.77 -16.88
CA GLU A 412 -17.94 3.53 -18.07
C GLU A 412 -16.50 3.13 -17.74
N SER A 413 -15.98 3.65 -16.61
CA SER A 413 -14.56 3.51 -16.26
C SER A 413 -14.36 3.27 -14.76
N VAL A 414 -13.46 2.35 -14.43
CA VAL A 414 -12.99 2.08 -13.06
C VAL A 414 -11.48 2.25 -13.01
N ILE A 415 -10.98 3.04 -12.06
CA ILE A 415 -9.56 3.21 -11.78
C ILE A 415 -9.27 2.78 -10.33
N ALA A 416 -8.45 1.75 -10.17
CA ALA A 416 -8.04 1.20 -8.89
C ALA A 416 -6.58 1.57 -8.59
N ILE A 417 -6.36 2.48 -7.66
CA ILE A 417 -5.02 2.85 -7.18
C ILE A 417 -4.69 1.95 -5.99
N ALA A 418 -3.57 1.24 -6.04
CA ALA A 418 -3.06 0.31 -5.03
C ALA A 418 -4.15 -0.46 -4.27
N PRO A 419 -5.11 -1.12 -4.98
CA PRO A 419 -6.35 -1.56 -4.36
C PRO A 419 -6.16 -2.73 -3.41
N THR A 420 -7.06 -2.90 -2.44
CA THR A 420 -7.27 -4.23 -1.84
C THR A 420 -8.15 -5.09 -2.74
N ASP A 421 -8.08 -6.42 -2.60
CA ASP A 421 -8.99 -7.33 -3.30
C ASP A 421 -9.35 -8.56 -2.44
N LYS A 422 -10.05 -8.31 -1.33
CA LYS A 422 -10.52 -9.35 -0.41
C LYS A 422 -11.94 -9.80 -0.77
N GLN A 423 -12.25 -11.07 -0.55
CA GLN A 423 -13.62 -11.57 -0.69
C GLN A 423 -14.56 -10.91 0.34
N VAL A 424 -15.74 -10.51 -0.11
CA VAL A 424 -16.82 -9.95 0.71
C VAL A 424 -18.08 -10.77 0.43
N ASP A 425 -18.69 -11.33 1.48
CA ASP A 425 -19.80 -12.29 1.35
C ASP A 425 -19.43 -13.49 0.45
N GLU A 426 -18.18 -13.99 0.58
CA GLU A 426 -17.61 -15.09 -0.24
C GLU A 426 -17.55 -14.79 -1.76
N LYS A 427 -17.65 -13.50 -2.12
CA LYS A 427 -17.65 -13.02 -3.51
C LYS A 427 -16.49 -12.06 -3.77
N SER A 428 -16.06 -12.00 -5.02
CA SER A 428 -15.14 -10.98 -5.55
C SER A 428 -15.80 -10.25 -6.72
N ALA A 429 -15.38 -9.00 -6.97
CA ALA A 429 -15.91 -8.20 -8.08
C ALA A 429 -15.44 -8.80 -9.41
N SER A 430 -16.35 -8.84 -10.37
CA SER A 430 -16.07 -9.23 -11.75
C SER A 430 -16.70 -8.20 -12.67
N LEU A 431 -15.84 -7.33 -13.22
CA LEU A 431 -16.26 -6.22 -14.04
C LEU A 431 -16.60 -6.71 -15.45
N LYS A 432 -17.73 -6.26 -15.98
CA LYS A 432 -18.22 -6.64 -17.31
C LYS A 432 -18.50 -5.39 -18.10
N ASN A 433 -17.88 -5.26 -19.27
CA ASN A 433 -18.02 -4.10 -20.16
C ASN A 433 -17.73 -2.77 -19.46
N VAL A 434 -16.63 -2.69 -18.71
CA VAL A 434 -16.17 -1.47 -18.05
C VAL A 434 -14.70 -1.29 -18.36
N ASN A 435 -14.26 -0.09 -18.72
CA ASN A 435 -12.84 0.19 -18.88
C ASN A 435 -12.16 0.10 -17.50
N TYR A 436 -11.02 -0.58 -17.40
CA TYR A 436 -10.36 -0.78 -16.11
C TYR A 436 -8.89 -0.35 -16.14
N LEU A 437 -8.48 0.46 -15.16
CA LEU A 437 -7.08 0.81 -14.94
C LEU A 437 -6.70 0.46 -13.51
N THR A 438 -5.52 -0.14 -13.32
CA THR A 438 -4.91 -0.23 -11.99
C THR A 438 -3.50 0.35 -11.96
N LEU A 439 -3.17 1.07 -10.89
CA LEU A 439 -1.84 1.62 -10.63
C LEU A 439 -1.34 1.08 -9.29
N GLN A 440 -0.15 0.51 -9.20
CA GLN A 440 0.41 0.08 -7.91
C GLN A 440 1.92 0.23 -7.84
N GLY A 441 2.42 0.62 -6.67
CA GLY A 441 3.83 0.68 -6.38
C GLY A 441 4.38 -0.66 -5.92
N ALA A 442 5.59 -1.02 -6.35
CA ALA A 442 6.23 -2.25 -5.90
C ALA A 442 6.67 -2.17 -4.43
N ARG A 443 6.97 -0.96 -3.93
CA ARG A 443 7.37 -0.66 -2.55
C ARG A 443 6.20 -0.27 -1.65
N ASP A 444 5.00 -0.69 -2.02
CA ASP A 444 3.80 -0.54 -1.22
C ASP A 444 3.90 -1.42 0.04
N ALA A 445 4.15 -0.81 1.21
CA ALA A 445 4.30 -1.56 2.45
C ALA A 445 2.97 -1.81 3.17
N ASP A 446 1.86 -1.22 2.74
CA ASP A 446 0.53 -1.47 3.31
C ASP A 446 -0.16 -2.63 2.58
N VAL A 447 -0.24 -2.55 1.26
CA VAL A 447 -0.72 -3.57 0.32
C VAL A 447 0.46 -4.06 -0.53
N ASN A 448 1.31 -4.89 0.08
CA ASN A 448 2.54 -5.41 -0.53
C ASN A 448 2.33 -6.42 -1.67
N ASN A 449 1.11 -6.67 -2.10
CA ASN A 449 0.80 -7.60 -3.20
C ASN A 449 0.03 -6.84 -4.27
N PHE A 450 0.31 -7.09 -5.56
CA PHE A 450 -0.34 -6.44 -6.68
C PHE A 450 -1.80 -6.92 -6.88
N TYR A 451 -2.67 -6.62 -5.93
CA TYR A 451 -4.07 -7.08 -5.92
C TYR A 451 -4.93 -6.48 -7.04
N GLY A 452 -4.55 -5.33 -7.59
CA GLY A 452 -5.20 -4.76 -8.77
C GLY A 452 -5.13 -5.67 -9.99
N ASP A 453 -4.12 -6.53 -10.07
CA ASP A 453 -3.95 -7.53 -11.12
C ASP A 453 -5.06 -8.59 -11.10
N ARG A 454 -5.54 -8.93 -9.90
CA ARG A 454 -6.67 -9.86 -9.73
C ARG A 454 -7.97 -9.30 -10.27
N GLN A 455 -8.19 -7.98 -10.11
CA GLN A 455 -9.33 -7.28 -10.67
C GLN A 455 -9.21 -7.10 -12.19
N PHE A 456 -7.99 -6.86 -12.70
CA PHE A 456 -7.69 -6.88 -14.14
C PHE A 456 -8.10 -8.23 -14.77
N ASN A 457 -7.67 -9.34 -14.17
CA ASN A 457 -7.98 -10.69 -14.66
C ASN A 457 -9.49 -11.01 -14.64
N ARG A 458 -10.25 -10.43 -13.69
CA ARG A 458 -11.70 -10.62 -13.60
C ARG A 458 -12.53 -9.56 -14.35
N THR A 459 -11.86 -8.73 -15.16
CA THR A 459 -12.50 -7.76 -16.05
C THR A 459 -12.62 -8.36 -17.46
N SER A 460 -13.83 -8.34 -18.00
CA SER A 460 -14.17 -8.96 -19.29
C SER A 460 -15.02 -8.03 -20.16
N PHE A 461 -14.91 -8.20 -21.47
CA PHE A 461 -15.64 -7.43 -22.47
C PHE A 461 -16.58 -8.33 -23.28
N GLN A 462 -17.64 -7.75 -23.82
CA GLN A 462 -18.47 -8.34 -24.86
C GLN A 462 -17.87 -8.02 -26.24
N ASP A 463 -18.10 -8.92 -27.20
CA ASP A 463 -17.68 -8.76 -28.59
C ASP A 463 -18.17 -7.41 -29.15
N ALA A 464 -17.29 -6.69 -29.87
CA ALA A 464 -17.54 -5.40 -30.53
C ALA A 464 -17.71 -4.15 -29.62
N SER A 465 -17.05 -4.10 -28.46
CA SER A 465 -16.90 -2.85 -27.69
C SER A 465 -15.53 -2.18 -27.95
N ASN A 466 -15.39 -0.86 -27.76
CA ASN A 466 -14.11 -0.14 -27.86
C ASN A 466 -13.38 -0.03 -26.50
N LYS A 467 -13.75 -0.89 -25.54
CA LYS A 467 -13.29 -0.86 -24.15
C LYS A 467 -11.97 -1.60 -23.99
N PHE A 468 -11.18 -1.17 -23.00
CA PHE A 468 -9.88 -1.76 -22.71
C PHE A 468 -9.60 -1.78 -21.21
N LYS A 469 -8.64 -2.62 -20.81
CA LYS A 469 -8.09 -2.68 -19.46
C LYS A 469 -6.58 -2.54 -19.49
N SER A 470 -6.03 -1.92 -18.46
CA SER A 470 -4.59 -1.72 -18.30
C SER A 470 -4.17 -1.81 -16.83
N ALA A 471 -2.93 -2.24 -16.61
CA ALA A 471 -2.31 -2.27 -15.30
C ALA A 471 -0.92 -1.64 -15.40
N LEU A 472 -0.53 -0.83 -14.41
CA LEU A 472 0.82 -0.28 -14.30
C LEU A 472 1.41 -0.59 -12.93
N TYR A 473 2.54 -1.28 -12.94
CA TYR A 473 3.37 -1.56 -11.77
C TYR A 473 4.61 -0.67 -11.78
N ILE A 474 4.85 0.04 -10.67
CA ILE A 474 5.83 1.14 -10.59
C ILE A 474 6.88 0.77 -9.53
N ALA A 475 8.12 0.51 -9.93
CA ALA A 475 9.12 -0.10 -9.03
C ALA A 475 9.39 0.72 -7.76
N ASP A 476 9.46 2.04 -7.89
CA ASP A 476 9.88 2.93 -6.79
C ASP A 476 8.73 3.70 -6.12
N ALA A 477 7.48 3.34 -6.40
CA ALA A 477 6.32 3.92 -5.73
C ALA A 477 5.89 3.13 -4.48
N ASN A 478 5.32 3.82 -3.50
CA ASN A 478 4.75 3.21 -2.28
C ASN A 478 3.21 3.37 -2.23
N HIS A 479 2.57 2.97 -1.12
CA HIS A 479 1.12 3.12 -0.95
C HIS A 479 0.70 4.59 -0.83
N SER A 480 1.39 5.34 0.02
CA SER A 480 0.82 6.57 0.60
C SER A 480 0.85 7.77 -0.33
N GLN A 481 1.90 7.93 -1.14
CA GLN A 481 2.18 9.21 -1.81
C GLN A 481 1.19 9.54 -2.93
N PHE A 482 0.35 8.59 -3.35
CA PHE A 482 -0.79 8.84 -4.24
C PHE A 482 -1.83 9.81 -3.63
N ASN A 483 -1.92 9.85 -2.29
CA ASN A 483 -2.74 10.79 -1.54
C ASN A 483 -1.84 11.83 -0.86
N SER A 484 -2.03 13.12 -1.15
CA SER A 484 -1.14 14.17 -0.63
C SER A 484 -1.20 14.36 0.89
N ASP A 485 -2.24 13.87 1.55
CA ASP A 485 -2.45 14.05 3.00
C ASP A 485 -1.80 12.93 3.83
N TRP A 486 -1.48 11.78 3.22
CA TRP A 486 -0.98 10.60 3.95
C TRP A 486 0.53 10.64 4.24
N GLY A 487 1.28 11.50 3.53
CA GLY A 487 2.72 11.63 3.68
C GLY A 487 3.51 10.49 3.03
N ARG A 488 4.76 10.29 3.48
CA ARG A 488 5.71 9.34 2.86
C ARG A 488 5.80 7.96 3.50
N MET A 489 5.09 7.73 4.61
CA MET A 489 5.18 6.47 5.36
C MET A 489 3.86 5.72 5.23
N ASP A 490 3.93 4.50 4.70
CA ASP A 490 2.76 3.60 4.56
C ASP A 490 2.20 3.13 5.90
N GLU A 491 2.95 3.32 6.97
CA GLU A 491 2.48 3.08 8.32
C GLU A 491 2.79 4.26 9.24
N ARG A 492 1.92 4.49 10.22
CA ARG A 492 2.13 5.51 11.25
C ARG A 492 3.21 5.08 12.25
N PRO A 493 3.87 6.02 12.93
CA PRO A 493 4.74 5.68 14.03
C PRO A 493 4.02 4.90 15.14
N PRO A 494 4.70 3.94 15.79
CA PRO A 494 6.13 3.65 15.63
C PRO A 494 6.47 2.63 14.53
N GLY A 495 5.50 1.87 13.99
CA GLY A 495 5.76 0.84 12.97
C GLY A 495 6.42 1.40 11.71
N GLY A 496 5.90 2.53 11.21
CA GLY A 496 6.45 3.23 10.05
C GLY A 496 7.90 3.71 10.19
N LEU A 497 8.47 3.75 11.40
CA LEU A 497 9.89 4.09 11.62
C LEU A 497 10.84 2.97 11.21
N PHE A 498 10.35 1.74 11.10
CA PHE A 498 11.15 0.59 10.64
C PHE A 498 11.14 0.44 9.12
N LEU A 499 10.15 1.04 8.43
CA LEU A 499 10.06 0.99 6.98
C LEU A 499 11.22 1.72 6.31
N SER A 500 11.76 1.12 5.26
CA SER A 500 12.73 1.76 4.37
C SER A 500 12.02 2.77 3.48
N ARG A 501 12.69 3.91 3.29
CA ARG A 501 12.29 4.95 2.33
C ARG A 501 13.38 5.21 1.29
N LYS A 502 14.39 4.33 1.25
CA LYS A 502 15.44 4.39 0.23
C LYS A 502 14.81 4.02 -1.12
N GLN A 503 15.24 4.68 -2.18
CA GLN A 503 14.76 4.43 -3.56
C GLN A 503 13.25 4.63 -3.73
N LEU A 504 12.58 5.39 -2.85
CA LEU A 504 11.22 5.84 -3.14
C LEU A 504 11.28 7.05 -4.07
N LEU A 505 10.40 7.06 -5.09
CA LEU A 505 10.08 8.28 -5.83
C LEU A 505 9.72 9.40 -4.87
N GLU A 506 10.06 10.64 -5.24
CA GLU A 506 9.58 11.79 -4.52
C GLU A 506 8.05 11.89 -4.63
N ALA A 507 7.41 12.48 -3.63
CA ALA A 507 5.95 12.45 -3.53
C ALA A 507 5.27 13.11 -4.75
N ASP A 508 5.86 14.17 -5.31
CA ASP A 508 5.36 14.82 -6.52
C ASP A 508 5.61 13.98 -7.79
N GLU A 509 6.70 13.21 -7.85
CA GLU A 509 6.98 12.29 -8.96
C GLU A 509 5.98 11.14 -9.00
N GLN A 510 5.67 10.54 -7.85
CA GLN A 510 4.64 9.50 -7.77
C GLN A 510 3.25 10.04 -8.15
N ARG A 511 2.89 11.26 -7.70
CA ARG A 511 1.65 11.92 -8.13
C ARG A 511 1.67 12.32 -9.60
N GLN A 512 2.84 12.60 -10.18
CA GLN A 512 2.98 12.83 -11.61
C GLN A 512 2.55 11.60 -12.41
N VAL A 513 2.93 10.39 -11.99
CA VAL A 513 2.43 9.14 -12.59
C VAL A 513 0.91 9.07 -12.54
N SER A 514 0.29 9.36 -11.37
CA SER A 514 -1.17 9.38 -11.25
C SER A 514 -1.83 10.42 -12.15
N LYS A 515 -1.30 11.65 -12.22
CA LYS A 515 -1.84 12.68 -13.13
C LYS A 515 -1.81 12.22 -14.58
N VAL A 516 -0.69 11.65 -15.04
CA VAL A 516 -0.54 11.17 -16.43
C VAL A 516 -1.55 10.07 -16.72
N TYR A 517 -1.54 8.99 -15.93
CA TYR A 517 -2.34 7.80 -16.23
C TYR A 517 -3.84 8.04 -16.01
N VAL A 518 -4.24 8.68 -14.91
CA VAL A 518 -5.66 8.94 -14.62
C VAL A 518 -6.26 9.88 -15.66
N SER A 519 -5.57 10.99 -15.98
CA SER A 519 -6.05 11.98 -16.95
C SER A 519 -6.10 11.41 -18.37
N ALA A 520 -5.05 10.73 -18.82
CA ALA A 520 -5.03 10.09 -20.13
C ALA A 520 -6.14 9.02 -20.27
N PHE A 521 -6.37 8.24 -19.22
CA PHE A 521 -7.36 7.16 -19.25
C PHE A 521 -8.78 7.72 -19.36
N LEU A 522 -9.09 8.76 -18.60
CA LEU A 522 -10.43 9.38 -18.66
C LEU A 522 -10.63 10.23 -19.92
N GLN A 523 -9.60 10.85 -20.48
CA GLN A 523 -9.68 11.46 -21.81
C GLN A 523 -9.96 10.41 -22.89
N ALA A 524 -9.28 9.26 -22.85
CA ALA A 524 -9.51 8.17 -23.80
C ALA A 524 -10.91 7.54 -23.65
N THR A 525 -11.38 7.33 -22.42
CA THR A 525 -12.59 6.53 -22.14
C THR A 525 -13.87 7.35 -22.02
N LEU A 526 -13.81 8.61 -21.58
CA LEU A 526 -15.00 9.46 -21.41
C LEU A 526 -15.10 10.57 -22.47
N LEU A 527 -13.96 11.11 -22.92
CA LEU A 527 -13.90 12.22 -23.89
C LEU A 527 -13.66 11.77 -25.33
N GLY A 528 -13.33 10.48 -25.55
CA GLY A 528 -13.12 9.92 -26.89
C GLY A 528 -11.75 10.27 -27.50
N GLU A 529 -10.78 10.68 -26.69
CA GLU A 529 -9.42 11.00 -27.15
C GLU A 529 -8.57 9.73 -27.27
N GLU A 530 -8.93 8.87 -28.23
CA GLU A 530 -8.40 7.51 -28.35
C GLU A 530 -6.88 7.43 -28.60
N ASN A 531 -6.25 8.51 -29.09
CA ASN A 531 -4.80 8.55 -29.28
C ASN A 531 -4.02 8.33 -27.98
N TYR A 532 -4.61 8.61 -26.81
CA TYR A 532 -4.00 8.29 -25.52
C TYR A 532 -3.96 6.78 -25.21
N LYS A 533 -4.72 5.93 -25.92
CA LYS A 533 -4.69 4.46 -25.75
C LYS A 533 -3.28 3.90 -25.96
N ALA A 534 -2.47 4.53 -26.81
CA ALA A 534 -1.08 4.15 -27.05
C ALA A 534 -0.22 4.14 -25.78
N LEU A 535 -0.47 5.03 -24.81
CA LEU A 535 0.21 5.03 -23.50
C LEU A 535 -0.04 3.74 -22.70
N PHE A 536 -1.24 3.19 -22.81
CA PHE A 536 -1.65 2.01 -22.06
C PHE A 536 -1.20 0.72 -22.73
N LYS A 537 -1.13 0.72 -24.07
CA LYS A 537 -0.52 -0.35 -24.87
C LYS A 537 0.97 -0.46 -24.58
N ASP A 538 1.67 0.68 -24.58
CA ASP A 538 3.10 0.75 -24.27
C ASP A 538 3.44 2.00 -23.44
N TYR A 539 3.84 1.79 -22.18
CA TYR A 539 4.18 2.91 -21.28
C TYR A 539 5.31 3.79 -21.83
N ARG A 540 6.17 3.25 -22.71
CA ARG A 540 7.34 3.95 -23.25
C ARG A 540 6.95 5.14 -24.11
N ALA A 541 5.77 5.08 -24.73
CA ALA A 541 5.20 6.17 -25.50
C ALA A 541 4.98 7.45 -24.65
N GLY A 542 4.87 7.33 -23.33
CA GLY A 542 4.71 8.42 -22.38
C GLY A 542 5.90 8.72 -21.48
N LEU A 543 7.10 8.15 -21.72
CA LEU A 543 8.27 8.34 -20.84
C LEU A 543 8.64 9.81 -20.65
N GLY A 544 8.44 10.65 -21.67
CA GLY A 544 8.66 12.10 -21.56
C GLY A 544 7.74 12.81 -20.54
N TRP A 545 6.71 12.15 -20.03
CA TRP A 545 5.78 12.68 -19.03
C TRP A 545 5.92 12.02 -17.65
N LEU A 546 6.71 10.94 -17.55
CA LEU A 546 6.85 10.08 -16.37
C LEU A 546 8.22 10.28 -15.71
N PRO A 547 8.33 10.11 -14.39
CA PRO A 547 9.63 10.12 -13.70
C PRO A 547 10.47 8.88 -14.09
N GLU A 548 11.78 8.96 -13.88
CA GLU A 548 12.69 7.84 -14.12
C GLU A 548 12.49 6.75 -13.06
N THR A 549 11.96 5.60 -13.47
CA THR A 549 11.91 4.35 -12.69
C THR A 549 11.63 3.18 -13.64
N ILE A 550 11.56 1.96 -13.09
CA ILE A 550 11.13 0.77 -13.84
C ILE A 550 9.61 0.70 -13.82
N TYR A 551 9.03 0.49 -15.00
CA TYR A 551 7.61 0.27 -15.20
C TYR A 551 7.38 -1.12 -15.81
N THR A 552 6.27 -1.74 -15.42
CA THR A 552 5.74 -2.93 -16.08
C THR A 552 4.27 -2.70 -16.33
N ASN A 553 3.82 -2.81 -17.59
CA ASN A 553 2.42 -2.61 -17.95
C ASN A 553 1.77 -3.86 -18.52
N ARG A 554 0.48 -4.04 -18.21
CA ARG A 554 -0.42 -4.96 -18.90
C ARG A 554 -1.45 -4.18 -19.71
N TYR A 555 -1.89 -4.77 -20.81
CA TYR A 555 -2.94 -4.22 -21.66
C TYR A 555 -3.76 -5.33 -22.31
N GLU A 556 -5.07 -5.13 -22.39
CA GLU A 556 -5.97 -5.96 -23.20
C GLU A 556 -7.14 -5.08 -23.67
N GLU A 557 -7.54 -5.24 -24.93
CA GLU A 557 -8.72 -4.58 -25.51
C GLU A 557 -9.77 -5.60 -25.96
N ALA A 558 -11.02 -5.17 -26.07
CA ALA A 558 -12.14 -6.06 -26.36
C ALA A 558 -12.05 -6.79 -27.72
N GLU A 559 -11.22 -6.29 -28.65
CA GLU A 559 -11.00 -6.91 -29.96
C GLU A 559 -9.90 -7.99 -29.95
N PHE A 560 -9.32 -8.28 -28.77
CA PHE A 560 -8.28 -9.30 -28.63
C PHE A 560 -8.75 -10.69 -29.09
N THR A 561 -8.06 -11.23 -30.09
CA THR A 561 -8.29 -12.57 -30.63
C THR A 561 -7.29 -13.54 -29.99
N GLU A 562 -7.74 -14.21 -28.93
CA GLU A 562 -6.93 -15.20 -28.19
C GLU A 562 -6.57 -16.42 -29.07
N ILE A 563 -5.27 -16.75 -29.10
CA ILE A 563 -4.69 -17.99 -29.64
C ILE A 563 -4.46 -18.99 -28.51
N ALA A 564 -3.87 -18.52 -27.40
CA ALA A 564 -3.57 -19.34 -26.24
C ALA A 564 -3.64 -18.53 -24.93
N GLY A 565 -4.59 -18.90 -24.08
CA GLY A 565 -4.58 -18.60 -22.63
C GLY A 565 -4.58 -19.89 -21.81
N TYR A 566 -4.09 -19.83 -20.57
CA TYR A 566 -3.90 -21.03 -19.72
C TYR A 566 -4.77 -21.07 -18.46
N ASP A 567 -5.72 -20.15 -18.31
CA ASP A 567 -6.57 -20.01 -17.13
C ASP A 567 -7.37 -21.28 -16.76
N ASP A 568 -7.71 -22.13 -17.73
CA ASP A 568 -8.39 -23.41 -17.43
C ASP A 568 -7.50 -24.41 -16.66
N GLY A 569 -6.17 -24.29 -16.76
CA GLY A 569 -5.19 -25.13 -16.08
C GLY A 569 -5.11 -26.58 -16.54
N ILE A 570 -5.76 -26.95 -17.64
CA ILE A 570 -5.87 -28.34 -18.11
C ILE A 570 -5.16 -28.50 -19.45
N ARG A 571 -5.29 -27.53 -20.36
CA ARG A 571 -4.92 -27.66 -21.77
C ARG A 571 -3.49 -27.20 -22.05
N LYS A 572 -2.52 -28.07 -21.75
CA LYS A 572 -1.09 -27.78 -21.94
C LYS A 572 -0.59 -27.90 -23.38
N THR A 573 -1.14 -28.83 -24.15
CA THR A 573 -0.72 -29.14 -25.54
C THR A 573 -1.79 -28.87 -26.58
N GLU A 574 -3.04 -28.68 -26.16
CA GLU A 574 -4.20 -28.49 -27.05
C GLU A 574 -4.71 -27.05 -26.88
N LEU A 575 -4.51 -26.22 -27.89
CA LEU A 575 -4.89 -24.81 -27.85
C LEU A 575 -6.38 -24.64 -28.22
N LYS A 576 -6.85 -23.39 -28.14
CA LYS A 576 -8.18 -23.00 -28.63
C LYS A 576 -8.37 -23.46 -30.09
N ASP A 577 -9.60 -23.85 -30.40
CA ASP A 577 -10.02 -24.31 -31.74
C ASP A 577 -9.24 -25.50 -32.34
N GLY A 578 -8.49 -26.24 -31.53
CA GLY A 578 -7.75 -27.43 -31.94
C GLY A 578 -6.32 -27.16 -32.43
N GLY A 579 -5.77 -25.97 -32.14
CA GLY A 579 -4.34 -25.70 -32.28
C GLY A 579 -3.49 -26.57 -31.35
N LYS A 580 -2.17 -26.56 -31.52
CA LYS A 580 -1.25 -27.41 -30.73
C LYS A 580 -0.08 -26.63 -30.19
N ALA A 581 0.31 -26.94 -28.96
CA ALA A 581 1.54 -26.43 -28.36
C ALA A 581 2.59 -27.53 -28.24
N THR A 582 3.85 -27.19 -28.57
CA THR A 582 5.00 -28.09 -28.47
C THR A 582 6.19 -27.36 -27.85
N VAL A 583 7.05 -28.11 -27.16
CA VAL A 583 8.31 -27.61 -26.60
C VAL A 583 9.49 -28.41 -27.12
N SER A 584 10.64 -27.75 -27.25
CA SER A 584 11.94 -28.37 -27.53
C SER A 584 13.00 -27.75 -26.63
N GLY A 585 13.95 -28.52 -26.12
CA GLY A 585 15.03 -28.00 -25.27
C GLY A 585 14.64 -27.49 -23.87
N MET A 586 13.36 -27.56 -23.50
CA MET A 586 12.88 -27.19 -22.16
C MET A 586 13.30 -28.22 -21.10
N LYS A 587 13.83 -27.75 -19.97
CA LYS A 587 14.10 -28.56 -18.78
C LYS A 587 12.79 -28.94 -18.09
N ASP A 588 11.91 -27.96 -17.91
CA ASP A 588 10.56 -28.16 -17.40
C ASP A 588 9.59 -27.18 -18.06
N TRP A 589 8.31 -27.57 -18.10
CA TRP A 589 7.23 -26.69 -18.51
C TRP A 589 5.94 -27.15 -17.86
N GLN A 590 5.07 -26.24 -17.43
CA GLN A 590 3.82 -26.58 -16.75
C GLN A 590 2.87 -25.40 -16.69
N ILE A 591 1.56 -25.67 -16.59
CA ILE A 591 0.59 -24.61 -16.32
C ILE A 591 0.51 -24.44 -14.81
N VAL A 592 0.78 -23.24 -14.31
CA VAL A 592 0.68 -22.91 -12.89
C VAL A 592 0.00 -21.57 -12.70
N SER A 593 -0.43 -21.29 -11.46
CA SER A 593 -0.99 -19.99 -11.13
C SER A 593 0.11 -18.95 -11.02
N ALA A 594 -0.13 -17.73 -11.50
CA ALA A 594 0.72 -16.61 -11.10
C ALA A 594 0.47 -16.35 -9.62
N GLU A 595 1.53 -16.37 -8.81
CA GLU A 595 1.45 -16.20 -7.35
C GLU A 595 1.93 -14.81 -6.93
N ASP A 596 1.32 -14.24 -5.89
CA ASP A 596 1.78 -13.02 -5.26
C ASP A 596 2.95 -13.28 -4.29
N ARG A 597 3.40 -12.25 -3.56
CA ARG A 597 4.48 -12.37 -2.56
C ARG A 597 4.14 -13.29 -1.39
N ASP A 598 2.85 -13.61 -1.18
CA ASP A 598 2.41 -14.53 -0.13
C ASP A 598 2.22 -15.97 -0.67
N GLY A 599 2.59 -16.26 -1.92
CA GLY A 599 2.33 -17.56 -2.55
C GLY A 599 0.84 -17.80 -2.88
N LYS A 600 0.02 -16.73 -2.99
CA LYS A 600 -1.41 -16.85 -3.30
C LYS A 600 -1.68 -16.54 -4.77
N ASN A 601 -2.63 -17.27 -5.35
CA ASN A 601 -3.05 -17.11 -6.74
C ASN A 601 -3.56 -15.68 -7.05
N LYS A 602 -3.06 -15.08 -8.13
CA LYS A 602 -3.43 -13.76 -8.67
C LYS A 602 -4.66 -13.76 -9.59
N GLY A 603 -5.38 -14.88 -9.65
CA GLY A 603 -6.59 -15.06 -10.45
C GLY A 603 -6.32 -15.36 -11.92
N THR A 604 -5.10 -15.76 -12.28
CA THR A 604 -4.67 -16.12 -13.64
C THR A 604 -3.66 -17.27 -13.58
N LYS A 605 -3.57 -18.05 -14.67
CA LYS A 605 -2.55 -19.08 -14.86
C LYS A 605 -1.84 -18.88 -16.19
N GLY A 606 -0.53 -19.06 -16.19
CA GLY A 606 0.29 -19.06 -17.40
C GLY A 606 1.03 -20.37 -17.61
N ILE A 607 1.67 -20.52 -18.78
CA ILE A 607 2.62 -21.60 -19.05
C ILE A 607 4.01 -21.19 -18.57
N GLU A 608 4.51 -21.87 -17.53
CA GLU A 608 5.91 -21.79 -17.14
C GLU A 608 6.78 -22.56 -18.12
N LEU A 609 7.91 -21.95 -18.48
CA LEU A 609 8.93 -22.50 -19.36
C LEU A 609 10.28 -22.31 -18.67
N GLU A 610 10.95 -23.41 -18.34
CA GLU A 610 12.30 -23.42 -17.76
C GLU A 610 13.28 -24.11 -18.71
N TRP A 611 14.44 -23.49 -18.94
CA TRP A 611 15.51 -24.05 -19.76
C TRP A 611 16.88 -23.77 -19.15
N GLN A 612 17.86 -24.59 -19.54
CA GLN A 612 19.24 -24.49 -19.04
C GLN A 612 20.20 -24.01 -20.12
N GLU A 613 20.09 -24.59 -21.31
CA GLU A 613 20.93 -24.23 -22.46
C GLU A 613 20.18 -23.31 -23.44
N PRO A 614 20.86 -22.37 -24.09
CA PRO A 614 20.34 -21.60 -25.22
C PRO A 614 19.67 -22.45 -26.31
N GLY A 615 18.64 -21.90 -26.96
CA GLY A 615 17.95 -22.49 -28.11
C GLY A 615 16.73 -23.34 -27.76
N ALA A 616 16.21 -23.23 -26.53
CA ALA A 616 14.92 -23.82 -26.18
C ALA A 616 13.77 -23.14 -26.94
N GLU A 617 12.74 -23.90 -27.30
CA GLU A 617 11.63 -23.40 -28.11
C GLU A 617 10.27 -23.73 -27.47
N TYR A 618 9.34 -22.79 -27.56
CA TYR A 618 7.92 -23.00 -27.35
C TYR A 618 7.15 -22.62 -28.61
N ALA A 619 6.46 -23.58 -29.23
CA ALA A 619 5.81 -23.39 -30.53
C ALA A 619 4.31 -23.67 -30.47
N LEU A 620 3.54 -22.76 -31.05
CA LEU A 620 2.09 -22.78 -31.17
C LEU A 620 1.71 -22.97 -32.64
N GLU A 621 1.14 -24.13 -32.97
CA GLU A 621 0.51 -24.38 -34.28
C GLU A 621 -0.94 -23.93 -34.22
N LEU A 622 -1.30 -22.96 -35.07
CA LEU A 622 -2.62 -22.37 -35.11
C LEU A 622 -3.60 -23.28 -35.85
N SER A 623 -4.86 -23.28 -35.41
CA SER A 623 -5.92 -23.95 -36.15
C SER A 623 -6.38 -23.07 -37.33
N PRO A 624 -6.92 -23.66 -38.43
CA PRO A 624 -7.51 -22.87 -39.52
C PRO A 624 -8.59 -21.89 -39.04
N LYS A 625 -9.35 -22.23 -38.00
CA LYS A 625 -10.38 -21.35 -37.42
C LYS A 625 -9.78 -20.12 -36.75
N THR A 626 -8.65 -20.29 -36.08
CA THR A 626 -7.92 -19.19 -35.42
C THR A 626 -7.40 -18.21 -36.48
N SER A 627 -6.84 -18.73 -37.57
CA SER A 627 -6.40 -17.92 -38.72
C SER A 627 -7.58 -17.23 -39.42
N GLU A 628 -8.73 -17.89 -39.56
CA GLU A 628 -9.96 -17.27 -40.09
C GLU A 628 -10.50 -16.15 -39.19
N ALA A 629 -10.44 -16.31 -37.86
CA ALA A 629 -10.86 -15.27 -36.92
C ALA A 629 -10.00 -14.00 -37.03
N ALA A 630 -8.72 -14.16 -37.40
CA ALA A 630 -7.78 -13.06 -37.63
C ALA A 630 -7.94 -12.39 -39.01
N GLN A 631 -8.87 -12.84 -39.88
CA GLN A 631 -9.03 -12.35 -41.25
C GLN A 631 -9.37 -10.84 -41.35
N ASN A 632 -10.03 -10.27 -40.34
CA ASN A 632 -10.43 -8.87 -40.35
C ASN A 632 -9.35 -7.93 -39.76
N ILE A 633 -8.22 -8.48 -39.32
CA ILE A 633 -7.12 -7.72 -38.73
C ILE A 633 -6.18 -7.28 -39.87
N VAL A 634 -6.37 -6.04 -40.34
CA VAL A 634 -5.62 -5.49 -41.49
C VAL A 634 -4.24 -4.95 -41.08
N ASP A 635 -4.16 -4.29 -39.92
CA ASP A 635 -2.92 -3.74 -39.33
C ASP A 635 -2.68 -4.40 -37.95
N GLY A 636 -2.45 -5.72 -37.97
CA GLY A 636 -2.45 -6.53 -36.75
C GLY A 636 -1.16 -6.49 -35.95
N ASN A 637 -1.30 -6.69 -34.65
CA ASN A 637 -0.19 -6.91 -33.73
C ASN A 637 -0.25 -8.34 -33.19
N LEU A 638 0.90 -9.01 -33.12
CA LEU A 638 1.05 -10.16 -32.24
C LEU A 638 1.20 -9.66 -30.81
N VAL A 639 0.43 -10.24 -29.89
CA VAL A 639 0.39 -9.82 -28.50
C VAL A 639 0.59 -11.03 -27.60
N PHE A 640 1.39 -10.85 -26.55
CA PHE A 640 1.53 -11.82 -25.48
C PHE A 640 1.94 -11.15 -24.16
N SER A 641 1.58 -11.79 -23.05
CA SER A 641 2.02 -11.44 -21.71
C SER A 641 3.19 -12.33 -21.29
N MET A 642 4.29 -11.74 -20.80
CA MET A 642 5.42 -12.50 -20.24
C MET A 642 5.84 -11.96 -18.88
N ALA A 643 6.00 -12.85 -17.90
CA ALA A 643 6.62 -12.55 -16.60
C ALA A 643 7.95 -13.31 -16.48
N ASN A 644 8.99 -12.61 -16.01
CA ASN A 644 10.30 -13.21 -15.75
C ASN A 644 10.32 -13.83 -14.34
N LEU A 645 10.67 -15.11 -14.25
CA LEU A 645 10.68 -15.91 -13.02
C LEU A 645 12.11 -16.21 -12.53
N GLU A 646 13.06 -15.31 -12.79
CA GLU A 646 14.47 -15.47 -12.40
C GLU A 646 14.70 -15.74 -10.90
N ARG A 647 13.79 -15.31 -10.01
CA ARG A 647 13.87 -15.61 -8.58
C ARG A 647 13.85 -17.11 -8.28
N ASP A 648 13.11 -17.88 -9.08
CA ASP A 648 12.93 -19.32 -8.86
C ASP A 648 14.21 -20.08 -9.22
N LEU A 649 15.00 -19.52 -10.14
CA LEU A 649 16.33 -20.04 -10.47
C LEU A 649 17.31 -19.83 -9.32
N LEU A 650 17.23 -18.69 -8.63
CA LEU A 650 18.04 -18.41 -7.45
C LEU A 650 17.68 -19.31 -6.26
N ALA A 651 16.38 -19.55 -6.04
CA ALA A 651 15.90 -20.40 -4.95
C ALA A 651 16.34 -21.87 -5.13
N ALA A 652 16.46 -22.35 -6.36
CA ALA A 652 16.90 -23.72 -6.66
C ALA A 652 18.39 -23.98 -6.34
N GLU A 653 19.22 -22.95 -6.21
CA GLU A 653 20.64 -23.07 -5.87
C GLU A 653 20.91 -23.09 -4.35
N VAL A 654 19.92 -22.79 -3.51
CA VAL A 654 20.06 -22.72 -2.05
C VAL A 654 19.52 -24.00 -1.41
N GLU A 655 20.41 -24.82 -0.83
CA GLU A 655 20.03 -26.03 -0.07
C GLU A 655 19.16 -25.69 1.16
N PRO A 656 18.09 -26.46 1.46
CA PRO A 656 17.07 -26.11 2.47
C PRO A 656 17.54 -26.05 3.93
N ASP A 657 18.78 -26.48 4.25
CA ASP A 657 19.30 -26.54 5.62
C ASP A 657 20.14 -25.31 6.05
N ALA A 658 20.29 -24.30 5.18
CA ALA A 658 21.01 -23.07 5.52
C ALA A 658 20.07 -21.99 6.06
N SER A 659 19.62 -22.12 7.31
CA SER A 659 18.75 -21.15 8.00
C SER A 659 19.42 -19.80 8.34
N ASN A 660 20.38 -19.33 7.55
CA ASN A 660 21.08 -18.03 7.68
C ASN A 660 21.81 -17.66 6.36
N ALA A 661 21.11 -17.58 5.24
CA ALA A 661 21.68 -17.04 4.00
C ALA A 661 21.15 -15.60 3.74
N ALA A 662 21.49 -14.69 4.66
CA ALA A 662 21.47 -13.28 4.31
C ALA A 662 22.57 -13.02 3.28
N ALA A 663 22.16 -12.67 2.04
CA ALA A 663 22.90 -11.76 1.17
C ALA A 663 24.37 -12.08 0.88
N ASP A 664 24.69 -13.29 0.42
CA ASP A 664 25.76 -13.38 -0.59
C ASP A 664 25.16 -12.89 -1.90
N LYS A 665 25.84 -11.95 -2.57
CA LYS A 665 25.43 -11.37 -3.85
C LYS A 665 25.21 -12.49 -4.87
N THR A 666 23.98 -12.97 -4.99
CA THR A 666 23.57 -13.82 -6.10
C THR A 666 23.45 -12.89 -7.28
N GLU A 667 24.46 -12.93 -8.14
CA GLU A 667 24.41 -12.28 -9.45
C GLU A 667 23.14 -12.77 -10.14
N LEU A 668 22.25 -11.83 -10.49
CA LEU A 668 21.01 -12.19 -11.17
C LEU A 668 21.35 -12.84 -12.51
N PRO A 669 20.63 -13.90 -12.92
CA PRO A 669 20.80 -14.42 -14.26
C PRO A 669 20.52 -13.31 -15.30
N PRO A 670 21.13 -13.41 -16.49
CA PRO A 670 20.84 -12.46 -17.56
C PRO A 670 19.36 -12.50 -17.92
N LEU A 671 18.83 -11.37 -18.40
CA LEU A 671 17.48 -11.35 -18.97
C LEU A 671 17.37 -12.34 -20.13
N PRO A 672 16.21 -12.99 -20.32
CA PRO A 672 15.99 -13.83 -21.46
C PRO A 672 16.03 -12.99 -22.75
N ILE A 673 16.87 -13.40 -23.69
CA ILE A 673 16.85 -12.93 -25.08
C ILE A 673 15.89 -13.87 -25.81
N VAL A 674 14.81 -13.32 -26.33
CA VAL A 674 13.74 -14.08 -26.98
C VAL A 674 13.66 -13.65 -28.44
N GLU A 675 13.68 -14.61 -29.35
CA GLU A 675 13.38 -14.41 -30.77
C GLU A 675 11.99 -14.99 -31.05
N ILE A 676 11.13 -14.20 -31.67
CA ILE A 676 9.79 -14.62 -32.09
C ILE A 676 9.85 -14.97 -33.57
N GLU A 677 9.55 -16.21 -33.94
CA GLU A 677 9.46 -16.66 -35.33
C GLU A 677 8.00 -16.90 -35.72
N LEU A 678 7.55 -16.22 -36.78
CA LEU A 678 6.28 -16.48 -37.45
C LEU A 678 6.52 -17.40 -38.66
N THR A 679 5.70 -18.44 -38.78
CA THR A 679 5.66 -19.28 -39.98
C THR A 679 4.34 -19.09 -40.71
N THR A 680 4.39 -18.83 -42.01
CA THR A 680 3.20 -18.67 -42.85
C THR A 680 2.57 -20.01 -43.23
N VAL A 681 1.36 -20.01 -43.79
CA VAL A 681 0.71 -21.20 -44.38
C VAL A 681 1.51 -21.78 -45.55
N ASP A 682 2.26 -20.95 -46.26
CA ASP A 682 3.12 -21.35 -47.39
C ASP A 682 4.49 -21.87 -46.93
N GLY A 683 4.80 -21.75 -45.64
CA GLY A 683 5.99 -22.31 -45.00
C GLY A 683 7.18 -21.35 -44.89
N ASP A 684 7.01 -20.08 -45.26
CA ASP A 684 8.00 -19.03 -45.05
C ASP A 684 8.15 -18.75 -43.55
N ARG A 685 9.38 -18.44 -43.11
CA ARG A 685 9.71 -18.19 -41.70
C ARG A 685 10.39 -16.85 -41.55
N ILE A 686 9.89 -16.04 -40.63
CA ILE A 686 10.50 -14.75 -40.31
C ILE A 686 10.64 -14.62 -38.79
N GLY A 687 11.86 -14.31 -38.35
CA GLY A 687 12.22 -14.08 -36.95
C GLY A 687 12.37 -12.61 -36.65
N LEU A 688 11.97 -12.20 -35.45
CA LEU A 688 12.17 -10.86 -34.89
C LEU A 688 12.71 -11.02 -33.47
N GLU A 689 13.83 -10.39 -33.15
CA GLU A 689 14.31 -10.38 -31.77
C GLU A 689 13.42 -9.45 -30.93
N LEU A 690 12.94 -9.94 -29.80
CA LEU A 690 12.02 -9.19 -28.93
C LEU A 690 12.61 -7.83 -28.51
N SER A 691 13.94 -7.76 -28.35
CA SER A 691 14.68 -6.54 -27.99
C SER A 691 14.62 -5.42 -29.04
N GLU A 692 14.32 -5.75 -30.31
CA GLU A 692 14.09 -4.77 -31.37
C GLU A 692 12.79 -3.96 -31.12
N VAL A 693 11.81 -4.59 -30.46
CA VAL A 693 10.55 -3.96 -30.06
C VAL A 693 10.62 -3.47 -28.62
N MET A 694 10.80 -4.38 -27.67
CA MET A 694 10.87 -4.14 -26.23
C MET A 694 11.70 -5.25 -25.57
N PRO A 695 12.83 -4.95 -24.90
CA PRO A 695 13.58 -5.99 -24.19
C PRO A 695 12.74 -6.63 -23.08
N ALA A 696 13.10 -7.86 -22.68
CA ALA A 696 12.42 -8.55 -21.60
C ALA A 696 12.44 -7.72 -20.29
N SER A 697 11.27 -7.51 -19.70
CA SER A 697 11.12 -6.68 -18.51
C SER A 697 11.82 -7.29 -17.27
N PRO A 698 12.64 -6.54 -16.53
CA PRO A 698 13.20 -6.99 -15.25
C PRO A 698 12.13 -6.99 -14.15
N PRO A 699 12.13 -7.97 -13.22
CA PRO A 699 11.31 -7.90 -12.01
C PRO A 699 11.70 -6.71 -11.11
N ALA A 700 10.71 -6.11 -10.45
CA ALA A 700 10.96 -5.06 -9.45
C ALA A 700 11.27 -5.70 -8.09
N TYR A 701 12.54 -5.70 -7.70
CA TYR A 701 12.99 -6.13 -6.37
C TYR A 701 12.86 -5.03 -5.33
N THR A 702 12.33 -5.38 -4.18
CA THR A 702 11.98 -4.45 -3.10
C THR A 702 12.50 -4.92 -1.75
N ALA A 703 12.90 -3.96 -0.91
CA ALA A 703 13.15 -4.16 0.50
C ALA A 703 12.33 -3.14 1.27
N PHE A 704 11.49 -3.62 2.18
CA PHE A 704 10.53 -2.84 2.92
C PHE A 704 11.10 -2.34 4.25
N ILE A 705 12.11 -3.00 4.84
CA ILE A 705 12.62 -2.68 6.17
C ILE A 705 14.02 -2.05 6.11
N SER A 706 14.26 -1.09 7.00
CA SER A 706 15.55 -0.40 7.12
C SER A 706 16.63 -1.24 7.83
N ILE A 707 16.25 -2.40 8.38
CA ILE A 707 17.10 -3.29 9.17
C ILE A 707 16.97 -4.70 8.55
N PRO A 708 17.96 -5.18 7.77
CA PRO A 708 17.85 -6.41 6.97
C PRO A 708 17.32 -7.63 7.70
N TRP A 709 17.86 -7.93 8.88
CA TRP A 709 17.51 -9.14 9.62
C TRP A 709 16.10 -9.11 10.22
N LEU A 710 15.37 -7.99 10.10
CA LEU A 710 13.96 -7.86 10.45
C LEU A 710 13.02 -8.13 9.27
N GLU A 711 13.49 -8.05 8.02
CA GLU A 711 12.68 -8.20 6.81
C GLU A 711 11.80 -9.47 6.87
N GLU A 712 12.42 -10.61 7.18
CA GLU A 712 11.78 -11.93 7.27
C GLU A 712 11.16 -12.25 8.66
N ARG A 713 11.13 -11.30 9.61
CA ARG A 713 10.82 -11.62 11.03
C ARG A 713 9.74 -10.76 11.67
N ILE A 714 9.30 -9.71 10.99
CA ILE A 714 8.26 -8.81 11.49
C ILE A 714 6.99 -8.97 10.66
N LYS A 715 5.87 -8.39 11.14
CA LYS A 715 4.62 -8.32 10.38
C LYS A 715 4.12 -9.69 9.89
N GLU A 716 4.31 -10.74 10.68
CA GLU A 716 3.95 -12.12 10.29
C GLU A 716 4.60 -12.56 8.96
N GLU A 717 5.87 -12.20 8.75
CA GLU A 717 6.67 -12.59 7.56
C GLU A 717 6.17 -11.94 6.26
N LYS A 718 5.40 -10.85 6.36
CA LYS A 718 4.83 -10.09 5.22
C LYS A 718 5.86 -9.65 4.16
N TYR A 719 7.10 -9.37 4.56
CA TYR A 719 8.12 -8.79 3.68
C TYR A 719 9.19 -9.79 3.23
N THR A 720 8.97 -11.09 3.46
CA THR A 720 9.95 -12.13 3.13
C THR A 720 10.27 -12.18 1.63
N GLU A 721 9.26 -12.11 0.77
CA GLU A 721 9.46 -12.17 -0.68
C GLU A 721 9.76 -10.79 -1.27
N ALA A 722 10.95 -10.62 -1.84
CA ALA A 722 11.43 -9.34 -2.35
C ALA A 722 10.74 -8.89 -3.65
N ASN A 723 10.11 -9.79 -4.41
CA ASN A 723 9.39 -9.48 -5.64
C ASN A 723 8.20 -10.43 -5.85
N GLU A 724 7.36 -10.13 -6.84
CA GLU A 724 6.33 -11.04 -7.35
C GLU A 724 6.36 -11.04 -8.89
N PRO A 725 5.95 -12.14 -9.55
CA PRO A 725 5.75 -12.18 -10.99
C PRO A 725 4.68 -11.17 -11.41
N VAL A 726 5.05 -10.28 -12.32
CA VAL A 726 4.15 -9.32 -12.96
C VAL A 726 4.32 -9.48 -14.46
N PHE A 727 3.22 -9.75 -15.16
CA PHE A 727 3.24 -9.85 -16.61
C PHE A 727 3.48 -8.49 -17.24
N GLN A 728 4.36 -8.47 -18.24
CA GLN A 728 4.51 -7.38 -19.20
C GLN A 728 3.79 -7.79 -20.50
N THR A 729 2.90 -6.94 -21.01
CA THR A 729 2.32 -7.14 -22.34
C THR A 729 3.30 -6.64 -23.40
N TYR A 730 3.61 -7.48 -24.38
CA TYR A 730 4.41 -7.13 -25.54
C TYR A 730 3.48 -7.04 -26.74
N VAL A 731 3.56 -5.93 -27.48
CA VAL A 731 2.77 -5.66 -28.68
C VAL A 731 3.75 -5.55 -29.84
N LEU A 732 3.76 -6.55 -30.71
CA LEU A 732 4.68 -6.65 -31.83
C LEU A 732 3.91 -6.43 -33.13
N PRO A 733 4.13 -5.30 -33.83
CA PRO A 733 3.50 -5.06 -35.12
C PRO A 733 3.87 -6.15 -36.13
N ILE A 734 2.87 -6.74 -36.82
CA ILE A 734 3.10 -7.84 -37.78
C ILE A 734 3.91 -7.36 -38.99
N ASP A 735 3.82 -6.08 -39.34
CA ASP A 735 4.60 -5.48 -40.43
C ASP A 735 6.11 -5.50 -40.18
N GLN A 736 6.56 -5.54 -38.92
CA GLN A 736 7.97 -5.73 -38.57
C GLN A 736 8.49 -7.15 -38.86
N PHE A 737 7.57 -8.11 -39.04
CA PHE A 737 7.90 -9.45 -39.55
C PHE A 737 7.80 -9.51 -41.09
N SER A 738 7.64 -8.38 -41.78
CA SER A 738 7.61 -8.33 -43.24
C SER A 738 8.96 -7.87 -43.81
N SER A 739 9.23 -8.27 -45.06
CA SER A 739 10.41 -7.85 -45.82
C SER A 739 9.99 -7.24 -47.16
N GLU A 740 10.92 -6.65 -47.92
CA GLU A 740 10.63 -6.13 -49.27
C GLU A 740 10.05 -7.19 -50.21
N GLU A 741 10.27 -8.48 -49.93
CA GLU A 741 9.85 -9.61 -50.77
C GLU A 741 8.63 -10.37 -50.22
N LEU A 742 8.26 -10.20 -48.94
CA LEU A 742 7.16 -10.92 -48.29
C LEU A 742 6.43 -10.03 -47.27
N THR A 743 5.15 -9.78 -47.52
CA THR A 743 4.25 -9.13 -46.56
C THR A 743 3.41 -10.21 -45.89
N ILE A 744 3.47 -10.28 -44.56
CA ILE A 744 2.69 -11.25 -43.76
C ILE A 744 1.47 -10.54 -43.18
N THR A 745 0.32 -11.18 -43.25
CA THR A 745 -0.91 -10.78 -42.53
C THR A 745 -1.25 -11.78 -41.43
N ALA A 746 -2.05 -11.37 -40.44
CA ALA A 746 -2.40 -12.23 -39.30
C ALA A 746 -3.06 -13.55 -39.72
N GLN A 747 -3.86 -13.54 -40.80
CA GLN A 747 -4.52 -14.73 -41.35
C GLN A 747 -3.54 -15.74 -41.97
N GLU A 748 -2.40 -15.28 -42.46
CA GLU A 748 -1.41 -16.15 -43.12
C GLU A 748 -0.51 -16.88 -42.13
N ILE A 749 -0.56 -16.53 -40.84
CA ILE A 749 0.25 -17.15 -39.79
C ILE A 749 -0.33 -18.53 -39.46
N SER A 750 0.51 -19.56 -39.62
CA SER A 750 0.20 -20.95 -39.30
C SER A 750 0.87 -21.43 -38.00
N ARG A 751 1.99 -20.81 -37.62
CA ARG A 751 2.72 -21.15 -36.40
C ARG A 751 3.47 -19.94 -35.83
N ILE A 752 3.49 -19.86 -34.50
CA ILE A 752 4.27 -18.89 -33.71
C ILE A 752 5.28 -19.67 -32.89
N THR A 753 6.56 -19.32 -32.92
CA THR A 753 7.61 -19.97 -32.13
C THR A 753 8.37 -18.94 -31.30
N PHE A 754 8.36 -19.13 -29.98
CA PHE A 754 9.21 -18.40 -29.04
C PHE A 754 10.53 -19.17 -28.89
N ARG A 755 11.64 -18.60 -29.35
CA ARG A 755 12.99 -19.15 -29.19
C ARG A 755 13.73 -18.40 -28.10
N PHE A 756 14.20 -19.12 -27.09
CA PHE A 756 14.97 -18.56 -25.97
C PHE A 756 16.47 -18.68 -26.29
N VAL A 757 17.07 -17.57 -26.74
CA VAL A 757 18.43 -17.50 -27.31
C VAL A 757 19.51 -17.38 -26.23
N SER A 758 19.16 -16.89 -25.04
CA SER A 758 20.04 -16.91 -23.86
C SER A 758 19.57 -17.96 -22.84
N GLY A 759 20.41 -18.35 -21.89
CA GLY A 759 20.07 -19.29 -20.82
C GLY A 759 21.17 -19.35 -19.74
N PRO A 760 20.88 -19.91 -18.55
CA PRO A 760 19.60 -20.49 -18.11
C PRO A 760 18.50 -19.44 -17.94
N GLY A 761 17.23 -19.86 -17.98
CA GLY A 761 16.10 -18.94 -17.84
C GLY A 761 14.81 -19.63 -17.43
N LYS A 762 13.91 -18.86 -16.81
CA LYS A 762 12.55 -19.28 -16.45
C LYS A 762 11.60 -18.11 -16.69
N VAL A 763 10.57 -18.33 -17.49
CA VAL A 763 9.50 -17.33 -17.74
C VAL A 763 8.13 -17.97 -17.63
N MET A 764 7.12 -17.13 -17.45
CA MET A 764 5.72 -17.49 -17.60
C MET A 764 5.13 -16.71 -18.78
N LEU A 765 4.47 -17.41 -19.71
CA LEU A 765 3.73 -16.80 -20.82
C LEU A 765 2.22 -16.95 -20.62
N ASP A 766 1.47 -15.95 -21.04
CA ASP A 766 -0.01 -15.98 -21.09
C ASP A 766 -0.54 -14.97 -22.12
N ASP A 767 -1.86 -14.87 -22.27
CA ASP A 767 -2.55 -13.87 -23.11
C ASP A 767 -2.00 -13.79 -24.56
N ILE A 768 -1.73 -14.93 -25.20
CA ILE A 768 -1.13 -14.95 -26.55
C ILE A 768 -2.22 -14.83 -27.60
N GLY A 769 -2.14 -13.83 -28.47
CA GLY A 769 -3.18 -13.58 -29.47
C GLY A 769 -2.85 -12.45 -30.45
N PHE A 770 -3.89 -12.00 -31.15
CA PHE A 770 -3.81 -10.85 -32.05
C PHE A 770 -4.66 -9.68 -31.53
N MET A 771 -4.19 -8.45 -31.75
CA MET A 771 -4.94 -7.20 -31.55
C MET A 771 -4.88 -6.34 -32.81
#